data_AF-A0A957R6Y8-F1
#
_entry.id   AF-A0A957R6Y8-F1
#
_cell.length_a   1.000
_cell.length_b   1.000
_cell.length_c   1.000
_cell.angle_alpha   90.00
_cell.angle_beta   90.00
_cell.angle_gamma   90.00
#
_symmetry.space_group_name_H-M   'P 1'
#
loop_
_entity.id
_entity.type
_entity.pdbx_description
1 polymer ?
#
loop_
_entity_poly.entity_id
_entity_poly.type
_entity_poly.pdbx_seq_one_letter_code
_entity_poly.pdbx_strand_id
1 'polypeptide(L)'
;MKKRAIYLIPFIFLLTILVISSGQPLVSRAAAAATITVNSANDNTLANLAGNGTCDLREAIASANTDTAVGECTAGSGTDTILFDAALVTDSDAYIILLDEDTGEDDGEYGPSGFVISTTMSIVGPSGENGVLLWGSFGNNERRLFHVTPSGNLTLENLALTNGIAQGGNGGRGNGGAGGAAGMGGAIFNEGTLSILNSTFSENSAYGGHGHPNSSTEGGGGGGGTATDGTDASSTTGGDGGGPNGGNNGNPGQAGGKGGGGGGGNGRSSSGSQTASPGGDGGFGGGGGGGGYALATGGGSTKATGGNGADGGFGGGGGGAGAAESYAVGPTPGTRGFGGFGGGDGQNAGTMDRSNGGDGGAGAGMGGAIFNHGGTVTIESSTFSSNVAWGGSSYNPDGGSIFESGGGGDGYGGAIFNRNGSVTISNSTIVSNTVAGGGSTSSAGTAAGGGIYNLGDGATATLQVDNTIVANSISADAAIVDFALALNATGAANDFVGNTINTGSNSTSGGNNLIEASSGYAGTTVSTADPALTPLQDNTGPTYTHAPNIGSPVIDAGNCGGATADQRGVTRPLDGEPNGSTICDIGAVEFDPSLDPVSITTGTPNLIGNMLQVSDLGPDGNANYDAYQPAVAYNSTNEEYLVVWYGEDDSGSLVDNEFEIFGQRIDALTGAEIGSDFRISDMGGLGDANYDAQFPRVAYNATNNEYLVVWMSDDNSGSLIDNEFEIFGQRLNAATGAAVGSNDFRISDMGGTGNTTYSANRPDVVWNSTNNEYLVVWHGDDDSGSLVDNENEIFVQRLSATGGALGTNDQRISDMGGIGDTNF
;
A
#
# COMPACT_ATOMS: atom_id res chain seq x y z
N MET A 1 -103.75 11.92 -45.98
CA MET A 1 -104.27 11.76 -44.60
C MET A 1 -103.09 11.80 -43.63
N LYS A 2 -103.15 12.73 -42.66
CA LYS A 2 -102.51 12.78 -41.33
C LYS A 2 -101.13 12.12 -41.07
N LYS A 3 -100.17 13.01 -40.76
CA LYS A 3 -99.13 13.00 -39.68
C LYS A 3 -98.68 11.64 -39.10
N ARG A 4 -97.35 11.41 -39.04
CA ARG A 4 -96.49 11.60 -37.84
C ARG A 4 -95.00 11.42 -38.17
N ALA A 5 -94.17 12.13 -37.38
CA ALA A 5 -92.74 12.49 -37.46
C ALA A 5 -91.77 11.40 -37.99
N ILE A 6 -90.87 11.65 -38.96
CA ILE A 6 -89.73 12.60 -39.06
C ILE A 6 -88.56 12.20 -38.10
N TYR A 7 -87.62 11.34 -38.54
CA TYR A 7 -86.31 11.60 -39.23
C TYR A 7 -85.15 11.67 -38.19
N LEU A 8 -83.93 11.07 -38.30
CA LEU A 8 -83.24 10.27 -39.33
C LEU A 8 -81.80 9.88 -38.84
N ILE A 9 -81.34 8.64 -39.11
CA ILE A 9 -80.00 8.20 -39.67
C ILE A 9 -78.66 8.37 -38.89
N PRO A 10 -77.67 7.42 -39.01
CA PRO A 10 -77.78 5.97 -39.21
C PRO A 10 -76.72 5.10 -38.46
N PHE A 11 -76.93 3.79 -38.58
CA PHE A 11 -76.00 2.67 -38.45
C PHE A 11 -74.55 2.93 -38.91
N ILE A 12 -73.58 2.48 -38.12
CA ILE A 12 -72.21 2.23 -38.59
C ILE A 12 -72.06 0.73 -38.86
N PHE A 13 -71.94 0.42 -40.15
CA PHE A 13 -71.37 -0.82 -40.67
C PHE A 13 -69.87 -0.83 -40.39
N LEU A 14 -69.39 -1.96 -39.87
CA LEU A 14 -67.99 -2.29 -39.67
C LEU A 14 -67.29 -2.40 -41.04
N LEU A 15 -66.46 -1.41 -41.39
CA LEU A 15 -65.60 -1.43 -42.57
C LEU A 15 -64.15 -1.25 -42.13
N THR A 16 -63.37 -2.30 -42.37
CA THR A 16 -61.91 -2.37 -42.26
C THR A 16 -61.24 -1.20 -43.00
N ILE A 17 -60.62 -0.30 -42.24
CA ILE A 17 -59.62 0.64 -42.76
C ILE A 17 -58.25 0.06 -42.41
N LEU A 18 -57.53 -0.39 -43.43
CA LEU A 18 -56.09 -0.60 -43.40
C LEU A 18 -55.42 0.76 -43.20
N VAL A 19 -55.19 1.16 -41.95
CA VAL A 19 -54.29 2.27 -41.62
C VAL A 19 -52.89 1.68 -41.60
N ILE A 20 -52.12 1.95 -42.65
CA ILE A 20 -50.66 1.91 -42.57
C ILE A 20 -50.28 3.11 -41.67
N SER A 21 -50.31 2.90 -40.35
CA SER A 21 -49.58 3.77 -39.43
C SER A 21 -48.14 3.28 -39.52
N SER A 22 -47.28 4.10 -40.11
CA SER A 22 -45.84 3.97 -39.93
C SER A 22 -45.57 3.69 -38.45
N GLY A 23 -44.99 2.53 -38.17
CA GLY A 23 -44.43 2.24 -36.86
C GLY A 23 -43.38 3.29 -36.58
N GLN A 24 -43.76 4.36 -35.89
CA GLN A 24 -42.82 5.10 -35.09
C GLN A 24 -42.42 4.12 -34.00
N PRO A 25 -41.12 3.74 -33.89
CA PRO A 25 -40.69 3.05 -32.70
C PRO A 25 -41.14 3.90 -31.52
N LEU A 26 -41.74 3.27 -30.51
CA LEU A 26 -41.78 3.86 -29.19
C LEU A 26 -40.34 4.23 -28.89
N VAL A 27 -40.01 5.51 -28.97
CA VAL A 27 -38.77 6.03 -28.44
C VAL A 27 -38.92 5.79 -26.95
N SER A 28 -38.38 4.67 -26.49
CA SER A 28 -37.99 4.48 -25.11
C SER A 28 -37.22 5.76 -24.76
N ARG A 29 -37.81 6.62 -23.94
CA ARG A 29 -37.04 7.69 -23.31
C ARG A 29 -35.93 6.95 -22.58
N ALA A 30 -34.68 7.25 -22.93
CA ALA A 30 -33.56 6.86 -22.08
C ALA A 30 -33.95 7.22 -20.65
N ALA A 31 -33.91 6.24 -19.75
CA ALA A 31 -34.10 6.51 -18.33
C ALA A 31 -33.12 7.62 -17.95
N ALA A 32 -33.58 8.61 -17.18
CA ALA A 32 -32.66 9.62 -16.68
C ALA A 32 -31.68 8.92 -15.74
N ALA A 33 -30.38 9.21 -15.87
CA ALA A 33 -29.35 8.74 -14.95
C ALA A 33 -29.78 8.97 -13.50
N ALA A 34 -29.72 7.93 -12.65
CA ALA A 34 -30.00 8.12 -11.23
C ALA A 34 -28.78 8.70 -10.52
N THR A 35 -29.03 9.56 -9.54
CA THR A 35 -28.00 10.04 -8.61
C THR A 35 -28.25 9.40 -7.26
N ILE A 36 -27.26 8.66 -6.76
CA ILE A 36 -27.28 8.03 -5.44
C ILE A 36 -26.30 8.78 -4.56
N THR A 37 -26.73 9.27 -3.40
CA THR A 37 -25.88 10.05 -2.50
C THR A 37 -25.50 9.21 -1.28
N VAL A 38 -24.21 8.89 -1.17
CA VAL A 38 -23.60 8.27 0.00
C VAL A 38 -23.47 9.31 1.10
N ASN A 39 -23.99 9.02 2.29
CA ASN A 39 -24.01 9.97 3.42
C ASN A 39 -23.41 9.39 4.70
N SER A 40 -22.68 8.29 4.58
CA SER A 40 -21.96 7.64 5.66
C SER A 40 -20.64 7.06 5.14
N ALA A 41 -19.63 7.07 6.01
CA ALA A 41 -18.32 6.47 5.75
C ALA A 41 -18.20 5.02 6.26
N ASN A 42 -19.30 4.45 6.78
CA ASN A 42 -19.30 3.08 7.29
C ASN A 42 -19.23 2.08 6.13
N ASP A 43 -18.59 0.94 6.39
CA ASP A 43 -18.66 -0.25 5.55
C ASP A 43 -19.00 -1.47 6.41
N ASN A 44 -19.79 -2.39 5.86
CA ASN A 44 -20.12 -3.69 6.43
C ASN A 44 -20.78 -4.56 5.35
N THR A 45 -21.11 -5.81 5.66
CA THR A 45 -21.95 -6.64 4.79
C THR A 45 -23.29 -5.95 4.48
N LEU A 46 -23.82 -6.12 3.27
CA LEU A 46 -25.12 -5.57 2.88
C LEU A 46 -26.25 -5.93 3.86
N ALA A 47 -26.17 -7.09 4.51
CA ALA A 47 -27.15 -7.52 5.50
C ALA A 47 -27.10 -6.69 6.80
N ASN A 48 -25.92 -6.24 7.20
CA ASN A 48 -25.70 -5.44 8.41
C ASN A 48 -25.89 -3.93 8.15
N LEU A 49 -25.65 -3.47 6.92
CA LEU A 49 -25.94 -2.09 6.54
C LEU A 49 -27.44 -1.85 6.40
N ALA A 50 -28.20 -2.84 5.95
CA ALA A 50 -29.64 -2.73 5.79
C ALA A 50 -30.35 -2.27 7.08
N GLY A 51 -30.96 -1.08 7.04
CA GLY A 51 -31.72 -0.55 8.17
C GLY A 51 -30.90 0.30 9.15
N ASN A 52 -29.64 0.64 8.82
CA ASN A 52 -28.79 1.48 9.67
C ASN A 52 -29.12 2.98 9.62
N GLY A 53 -30.00 3.40 8.70
CA GLY A 53 -30.45 4.78 8.53
C GLY A 53 -29.59 5.64 7.61
N THR A 54 -28.55 5.11 6.97
CA THR A 54 -27.62 5.83 6.09
C THR A 54 -27.41 5.09 4.78
N CYS A 55 -27.22 5.80 3.67
CA CYS A 55 -26.83 5.20 2.40
C CYS A 55 -25.30 5.11 2.37
N ASP A 56 -24.77 3.90 2.49
CA ASP A 56 -23.33 3.62 2.47
C ASP A 56 -22.84 3.28 1.04
N LEU A 57 -21.53 3.37 0.79
CA LEU A 57 -20.97 3.15 -0.55
C LEU A 57 -21.30 1.74 -1.10
N ARG A 58 -21.24 0.70 -0.26
CA ARG A 58 -21.58 -0.67 -0.67
C ARG A 58 -23.03 -0.81 -1.10
N GLU A 59 -23.95 -0.18 -0.38
CA GLU A 59 -25.37 -0.15 -0.73
C GLU A 59 -25.60 0.64 -2.01
N ALA A 60 -24.91 1.77 -2.19
CA ALA A 60 -25.03 2.61 -3.38
C ALA A 60 -24.57 1.87 -4.65
N ILE A 61 -23.43 1.17 -4.58
CA ILE A 61 -22.92 0.34 -5.68
C ILE A 61 -23.87 -0.84 -5.95
N ALA A 62 -24.37 -1.50 -4.90
CA ALA A 62 -25.35 -2.57 -5.07
C ALA A 62 -26.63 -2.05 -5.76
N SER A 63 -27.12 -0.88 -5.36
CA SER A 63 -28.28 -0.23 -5.96
C SER A 63 -28.09 0.15 -7.43
N ALA A 64 -26.90 0.60 -7.81
CA ALA A 64 -26.54 0.93 -9.19
C ALA A 64 -26.36 -0.34 -10.06
N ASN A 65 -25.80 -1.41 -9.49
CA ASN A 65 -25.66 -2.67 -10.21
C ASN A 65 -27.02 -3.34 -10.50
N THR A 66 -27.97 -3.25 -9.57
CA THR A 66 -29.25 -3.96 -9.69
C THR A 66 -30.40 -3.11 -10.22
N ASP A 67 -30.22 -1.80 -10.39
CA ASP A 67 -31.30 -0.82 -10.65
C ASP A 67 -32.44 -0.93 -9.61
N THR A 68 -32.13 -1.30 -8.36
CA THR A 68 -33.11 -1.43 -7.27
C THR A 68 -32.61 -0.79 -5.99
N ALA A 69 -33.50 -0.30 -5.14
CA ALA A 69 -33.11 0.20 -3.83
C ALA A 69 -32.53 -0.93 -2.99
N VAL A 70 -31.37 -0.70 -2.40
CA VAL A 70 -30.65 -1.60 -1.50
C VAL A 70 -30.38 -0.80 -0.23
N GLY A 71 -30.78 -1.36 0.91
CA GLY A 71 -30.76 -0.65 2.19
C GLY A 71 -31.49 0.68 2.11
N GLU A 72 -30.77 1.74 2.45
CA GLU A 72 -31.25 3.11 2.52
C GLU A 72 -30.98 3.90 1.24
N CYS A 73 -30.21 3.33 0.32
CA CYS A 73 -29.90 3.93 -0.96
C CYS A 73 -31.09 3.86 -1.93
N THR A 74 -31.24 4.92 -2.72
CA THR A 74 -32.23 4.97 -3.80
C THR A 74 -31.86 4.00 -4.91
N ALA A 75 -32.87 3.45 -5.60
CA ALA A 75 -32.66 2.61 -6.77
C ALA A 75 -31.86 3.36 -7.87
N GLY A 76 -30.93 2.65 -8.51
CA GLY A 76 -30.32 3.10 -9.75
C GLY A 76 -31.31 3.17 -10.92
N SER A 77 -30.88 3.79 -12.00
CA SER A 77 -31.50 3.67 -13.31
C SER A 77 -30.57 4.10 -14.44
N GLY A 78 -30.27 3.19 -15.36
CA GLY A 78 -29.52 3.52 -16.56
C GLY A 78 -28.02 3.67 -16.27
N THR A 79 -27.45 4.85 -16.52
CA THR A 79 -26.08 5.15 -16.06
C THR A 79 -26.18 5.85 -14.74
N ASP A 80 -25.62 5.27 -13.69
CA ASP A 80 -25.74 5.83 -12.35
C ASP A 80 -24.59 6.76 -12.01
N THR A 81 -24.86 7.76 -11.16
CA THR A 81 -23.83 8.62 -10.57
C THR A 81 -23.93 8.52 -9.06
N ILE A 82 -22.87 8.02 -8.44
CA ILE A 82 -22.71 7.95 -6.99
C ILE A 82 -21.91 9.19 -6.56
N LEU A 83 -22.52 9.98 -5.69
CA LEU A 83 -21.92 11.18 -5.07
C LEU A 83 -21.79 10.99 -3.56
N PHE A 84 -20.90 11.75 -2.93
CA PHE A 84 -20.76 11.80 -1.48
C PHE A 84 -21.40 13.07 -0.92
N ASP A 85 -22.11 12.96 0.20
CA ASP A 85 -22.65 14.10 0.92
C ASP A 85 -21.50 15.00 1.41
N ALA A 86 -21.60 16.30 1.16
CA ALA A 86 -20.59 17.28 1.58
C ALA A 86 -20.36 17.30 3.09
N ALA A 87 -21.35 16.85 3.88
CA ALA A 87 -21.20 16.69 5.32
C ALA A 87 -20.10 15.69 5.72
N LEU A 88 -19.76 14.72 4.85
CA LEU A 88 -18.70 13.75 5.11
C LEU A 88 -17.30 14.38 5.11
N VAL A 89 -17.13 15.49 4.41
CA VAL A 89 -15.81 16.12 4.17
C VAL A 89 -15.72 17.56 4.69
N THR A 90 -16.61 17.93 5.62
CA THR A 90 -16.67 19.32 6.12
C THR A 90 -15.46 19.70 6.97
N ASP A 91 -14.97 18.77 7.79
CA ASP A 91 -13.89 19.03 8.75
C ASP A 91 -12.54 18.39 8.37
N SER A 92 -12.56 17.30 7.60
CA SER A 92 -11.39 16.55 7.13
C SER A 92 -11.73 15.67 5.93
N ASP A 93 -10.75 14.99 5.35
CA ASP A 93 -10.98 13.86 4.44
C ASP A 93 -11.90 12.81 5.07
N ALA A 94 -12.75 12.19 4.25
CA ALA A 94 -13.58 11.06 4.64
C ALA A 94 -12.86 9.74 4.33
N TYR A 95 -12.77 8.86 5.32
CA TYR A 95 -12.13 7.54 5.19
C TYR A 95 -13.20 6.45 5.18
N ILE A 96 -13.36 5.77 4.06
CA ILE A 96 -14.20 4.58 3.93
C ILE A 96 -13.28 3.36 3.99
N ILE A 97 -13.22 2.73 5.16
CA ILE A 97 -12.38 1.56 5.40
C ILE A 97 -13.18 0.31 5.05
N LEU A 98 -12.73 -0.44 4.05
CA LEU A 98 -13.43 -1.64 3.58
C LEU A 98 -13.17 -2.81 4.52
N LEU A 99 -14.18 -3.28 5.25
CA LEU A 99 -14.03 -4.26 6.34
C LEU A 99 -14.00 -5.72 5.86
N ASP A 100 -13.35 -6.57 6.67
CA ASP A 100 -13.00 -7.97 6.41
C ASP A 100 -14.14 -8.99 6.52
N GLU A 101 -15.27 -8.67 7.16
CA GLU A 101 -16.31 -9.66 7.50
C GLU A 101 -17.19 -10.08 6.31
N ASP A 102 -16.93 -9.55 5.11
CA ASP A 102 -17.69 -9.87 3.90
C ASP A 102 -17.13 -11.09 3.17
N THR A 103 -17.49 -12.28 3.65
CA THR A 103 -17.15 -13.56 2.99
C THR A 103 -17.96 -13.80 1.70
N GLY A 104 -18.76 -12.83 1.24
CA GLY A 104 -19.72 -12.99 0.15
C GLY A 104 -19.31 -12.42 -1.20
N GLU A 105 -18.22 -11.64 -1.27
CA GLU A 105 -17.78 -10.93 -2.49
C GLU A 105 -16.43 -11.44 -3.03
N ASP A 106 -16.26 -12.76 -3.07
CA ASP A 106 -15.39 -13.36 -4.09
C ASP A 106 -16.08 -13.12 -5.44
N ASP A 107 -15.38 -12.48 -6.39
CA ASP A 107 -15.92 -12.29 -7.75
C ASP A 107 -16.17 -13.64 -8.46
N GLY A 108 -15.76 -14.75 -7.83
CA GLY A 108 -16.03 -16.12 -8.23
C GLY A 108 -15.14 -16.58 -9.39
N GLU A 109 -14.24 -15.73 -9.88
CA GLU A 109 -13.37 -16.02 -11.01
C GLU A 109 -11.90 -15.68 -10.76
N TYR A 110 -11.58 -14.57 -10.10
CA TYR A 110 -10.23 -14.05 -9.92
C TYR A 110 -9.92 -13.69 -8.47
N GLY A 111 -10.85 -13.92 -7.54
CA GLY A 111 -10.66 -13.84 -6.10
C GLY A 111 -11.39 -12.67 -5.41
N PRO A 112 -11.06 -12.38 -4.16
CA PRO A 112 -11.81 -11.43 -3.35
C PRO A 112 -11.65 -9.98 -3.85
N SER A 113 -12.78 -9.32 -4.04
CA SER A 113 -12.84 -7.90 -4.41
C SER A 113 -13.81 -7.15 -3.51
N GLY A 114 -13.50 -5.90 -3.20
CA GLY A 114 -14.30 -5.03 -2.34
C GLY A 114 -15.63 -4.67 -2.95
N PHE A 115 -15.62 -4.39 -4.24
CA PHE A 115 -16.79 -4.04 -5.04
C PHE A 115 -16.70 -4.65 -6.43
N VAL A 116 -17.78 -5.29 -6.88
CA VAL A 116 -17.90 -5.77 -8.27
C VAL A 116 -18.73 -4.79 -9.09
N ILE A 117 -18.18 -4.29 -10.20
CA ILE A 117 -18.84 -3.37 -11.12
C ILE A 117 -19.31 -4.13 -12.35
N SER A 118 -20.64 -4.24 -12.50
CA SER A 118 -21.28 -5.02 -13.57
C SER A 118 -22.09 -4.18 -14.55
N THR A 119 -22.38 -2.93 -14.19
CA THR A 119 -23.13 -1.94 -14.99
C THR A 119 -22.28 -0.70 -15.26
N THR A 120 -22.89 0.32 -15.90
CA THR A 120 -22.23 1.61 -16.16
C THR A 120 -22.51 2.58 -15.02
N MET A 121 -21.47 3.07 -14.33
CA MET A 121 -21.61 4.04 -13.25
C MET A 121 -20.40 4.96 -13.12
N SER A 122 -20.62 6.11 -12.50
CA SER A 122 -19.57 7.04 -12.08
C SER A 122 -19.60 7.22 -10.57
N ILE A 123 -18.45 7.10 -9.92
CA ILE A 123 -18.28 7.38 -8.49
C ILE A 123 -17.42 8.64 -8.40
N VAL A 124 -18.01 9.72 -7.88
CA VAL A 124 -17.41 11.06 -7.94
C VAL A 124 -17.28 11.61 -6.53
N GLY A 125 -16.03 11.76 -6.09
CA GLY A 125 -15.66 12.45 -4.87
C GLY A 125 -15.90 13.96 -4.96
N PRO A 126 -15.89 14.66 -3.82
CA PRO A 126 -16.00 16.12 -3.78
C PRO A 126 -14.81 16.78 -4.49
N SER A 127 -15.02 18.00 -4.98
CA SER A 127 -14.00 18.80 -5.68
C SER A 127 -13.36 19.87 -4.79
N GLY A 128 -13.50 19.76 -3.47
CA GLY A 128 -12.96 20.72 -2.50
C GLY A 128 -11.55 20.33 -2.06
N GLU A 129 -11.06 20.96 -0.99
CA GLU A 129 -9.76 20.61 -0.37
C GLU A 129 -9.81 19.23 0.29
N ASN A 130 -10.92 18.88 0.94
CA ASN A 130 -11.09 17.56 1.55
C ASN A 130 -11.70 16.55 0.56
N GLY A 131 -11.12 15.36 0.50
CA GLY A 131 -11.45 14.26 -0.39
C GLY A 131 -12.15 13.07 0.26
N VAL A 132 -12.32 12.02 -0.53
CA VAL A 132 -12.78 10.70 -0.07
C VAL A 132 -11.70 9.67 -0.37
N LEU A 133 -11.24 9.01 0.69
CA LEU A 133 -10.31 7.88 0.65
C LEU A 133 -11.07 6.56 0.78
N LEU A 134 -10.86 5.67 -0.18
CA LEU A 134 -11.24 4.27 -0.11
C LEU A 134 -10.00 3.47 0.34
N TRP A 135 -10.06 2.96 1.56
CA TRP A 135 -8.93 2.33 2.23
C TRP A 135 -9.18 0.83 2.41
N GLY A 136 -8.27 -0.01 1.91
CA GLY A 136 -8.31 -1.46 2.19
C GLY A 136 -7.90 -1.75 3.64
N SER A 137 -8.69 -2.53 4.39
CA SER A 137 -8.40 -2.84 5.80
C SER A 137 -7.12 -3.68 6.00
N PHE A 138 -6.49 -3.52 7.17
CA PHE A 138 -5.41 -4.39 7.65
C PHE A 138 -6.02 -5.61 8.37
N GLY A 139 -5.72 -6.83 7.92
CA GLY A 139 -6.28 -8.05 8.51
C GLY A 139 -6.05 -9.31 7.68
N ASN A 140 -6.84 -10.37 7.92
CA ASN A 140 -6.61 -11.70 7.35
C ASN A 140 -7.17 -11.88 5.93
N ASN A 141 -7.83 -10.86 5.36
CA ASN A 141 -8.51 -10.93 4.08
C ASN A 141 -7.95 -9.87 3.11
N GLU A 142 -6.78 -10.18 2.55
CA GLU A 142 -6.17 -9.43 1.45
C GLU A 142 -7.13 -9.39 0.25
N ARG A 143 -7.69 -8.21 -0.05
CA ARG A 143 -8.67 -8.05 -1.13
C ARG A 143 -8.47 -6.77 -1.94
N ARG A 144 -8.82 -6.87 -3.22
CA ARG A 144 -8.86 -5.73 -4.14
C ARG A 144 -9.93 -4.75 -3.71
N LEU A 145 -9.82 -3.50 -4.13
CA LEU A 145 -10.91 -2.54 -3.93
C LEU A 145 -12.04 -2.76 -4.95
N PHE A 146 -11.69 -2.97 -6.23
CA PHE A 146 -12.68 -3.15 -7.31
C PHE A 146 -12.34 -4.30 -8.27
N HIS A 147 -13.39 -4.98 -8.74
CA HIS A 147 -13.37 -5.74 -9.99
C HIS A 147 -14.33 -5.11 -10.99
N VAL A 148 -13.81 -4.68 -12.14
CA VAL A 148 -14.63 -4.22 -13.27
C VAL A 148 -14.80 -5.36 -14.25
N THR A 149 -15.99 -5.96 -14.24
CA THR A 149 -16.34 -7.10 -15.08
C THR A 149 -16.35 -6.71 -16.58
N PRO A 150 -16.43 -7.67 -17.52
CA PRO A 150 -16.50 -7.36 -18.95
C PRO A 150 -17.69 -6.46 -19.38
N SER A 151 -18.77 -6.41 -18.61
CA SER A 151 -19.90 -5.50 -18.84
C SER A 151 -19.83 -4.21 -18.01
N GLY A 152 -18.92 -4.13 -17.06
CA GLY A 152 -18.69 -2.96 -16.22
C GLY A 152 -18.11 -1.79 -17.00
N ASN A 153 -18.61 -0.59 -16.71
CA ASN A 153 -18.03 0.65 -17.17
C ASN A 153 -17.99 1.64 -16.00
N LEU A 154 -16.81 1.76 -15.40
CA LEU A 154 -16.59 2.54 -14.19
C LEU A 154 -15.87 3.84 -14.51
N THR A 155 -16.40 4.96 -14.02
CA THR A 155 -15.66 6.21 -13.89
C THR A 155 -15.36 6.48 -12.41
N LEU A 156 -14.11 6.73 -12.08
CA LEU A 156 -13.66 7.20 -10.77
C LEU A 156 -13.13 8.62 -10.94
N GLU A 157 -13.65 9.56 -10.14
CA GLU A 157 -13.27 10.97 -10.22
C GLU A 157 -13.10 11.56 -8.82
N ASN A 158 -11.99 12.28 -8.58
CA ASN A 158 -11.67 12.93 -7.30
C ASN A 158 -11.66 11.95 -6.11
N LEU A 159 -11.08 10.76 -6.28
CA LEU A 159 -11.01 9.73 -5.25
C LEU A 159 -9.58 9.30 -4.99
N ALA A 160 -9.29 8.95 -3.74
CA ALA A 160 -8.06 8.27 -3.39
C ALA A 160 -8.35 6.80 -3.09
N LEU A 161 -7.66 5.88 -3.77
CA LEU A 161 -7.76 4.43 -3.62
C LEU A 161 -6.44 3.93 -3.05
N THR A 162 -6.47 3.44 -1.82
CA THR A 162 -5.25 3.16 -1.09
C THR A 162 -5.31 1.86 -0.32
N ASN A 163 -4.14 1.24 -0.17
CA ASN A 163 -3.95 0.01 0.61
C ASN A 163 -4.85 -1.17 0.16
N GLY A 164 -5.22 -1.25 -1.12
CA GLY A 164 -5.83 -2.45 -1.69
C GLY A 164 -4.79 -3.56 -1.85
N ILE A 165 -5.12 -4.81 -1.52
CA ILE A 165 -4.15 -5.91 -1.54
C ILE A 165 -4.71 -7.10 -2.33
N ALA A 166 -4.01 -7.56 -3.37
CA ALA A 166 -4.34 -8.78 -4.10
C ALA A 166 -3.27 -9.85 -3.83
N GLN A 167 -3.59 -10.85 -3.00
CA GLN A 167 -2.65 -11.93 -2.67
C GLN A 167 -3.08 -13.26 -3.30
N GLY A 168 -2.16 -13.87 -4.05
CA GLY A 168 -2.34 -15.23 -4.52
C GLY A 168 -2.21 -16.23 -3.37
N GLY A 169 -3.10 -17.22 -3.32
CA GLY A 169 -3.00 -18.32 -2.38
C GLY A 169 -1.75 -19.18 -2.60
N ASN A 170 -1.24 -19.72 -1.52
CA ASN A 170 -0.09 -20.61 -1.50
C ASN A 170 -0.44 -22.00 -2.05
N GLY A 171 0.56 -22.71 -2.56
CA GLY A 171 0.40 -24.13 -2.88
C GLY A 171 0.22 -25.00 -1.64
N GLY A 172 -0.40 -26.17 -1.77
CA GLY A 172 -0.45 -27.18 -0.72
C GLY A 172 0.84 -27.99 -0.63
N ARG A 173 1.14 -28.49 0.57
CA ARG A 173 2.22 -29.45 0.81
C ARG A 173 1.84 -30.84 0.32
N GLY A 174 2.78 -31.57 -0.24
CA GLY A 174 2.59 -32.96 -0.66
C GLY A 174 3.88 -33.55 -1.18
N ASN A 175 3.85 -34.79 -1.69
CA ASN A 175 5.05 -35.39 -2.23
C ASN A 175 5.64 -34.56 -3.37
N GLY A 176 4.85 -34.26 -4.38
CA GLY A 176 5.05 -33.03 -5.14
C GLY A 176 4.45 -31.87 -4.35
N GLY A 177 5.26 -30.88 -3.98
CA GLY A 177 4.76 -29.60 -3.51
C GLY A 177 3.98 -28.90 -4.63
N ALA A 178 2.96 -28.12 -4.30
CA ALA A 178 2.15 -27.46 -5.31
C ALA A 178 2.58 -26.02 -5.56
N GLY A 179 2.23 -25.49 -6.73
CA GLY A 179 2.57 -24.12 -7.10
C GLY A 179 1.65 -23.08 -6.46
N GLY A 180 2.17 -21.88 -6.23
CA GLY A 180 1.41 -20.72 -5.74
C GLY A 180 0.62 -20.01 -6.84
N ALA A 181 -0.43 -19.26 -6.46
CA ALA A 181 -1.25 -18.46 -7.36
C ALA A 181 -0.71 -17.04 -7.58
N ALA A 182 -1.21 -16.33 -8.59
CA ALA A 182 -0.85 -14.95 -8.85
C ALA A 182 -1.60 -13.94 -7.97
N GLY A 183 -0.94 -12.86 -7.58
CA GLY A 183 -1.57 -11.62 -7.12
C GLY A 183 -1.77 -10.67 -8.30
N MET A 184 -2.99 -10.16 -8.49
CA MET A 184 -3.35 -9.36 -9.66
C MET A 184 -4.19 -8.14 -9.26
N GLY A 185 -3.64 -6.93 -9.43
CA GLY A 185 -4.42 -5.69 -9.35
C GLY A 185 -4.83 -5.29 -7.93
N GLY A 186 -3.89 -4.86 -7.09
CA GLY A 186 -4.16 -4.58 -5.66
C GLY A 186 -5.31 -3.61 -5.40
N ALA A 187 -5.45 -2.56 -6.23
CA ALA A 187 -6.64 -1.72 -6.20
C ALA A 187 -7.74 -2.27 -7.11
N ILE A 188 -7.43 -2.52 -8.39
CA ILE A 188 -8.43 -2.82 -9.42
C ILE A 188 -7.98 -3.96 -10.33
N PHE A 189 -8.86 -4.95 -10.52
CA PHE A 189 -8.83 -5.87 -11.64
C PHE A 189 -9.85 -5.42 -12.69
N ASN A 190 -9.42 -5.17 -13.94
CA ASN A 190 -10.29 -4.65 -15.00
C ASN A 190 -10.36 -5.58 -16.22
N GLU A 191 -11.56 -5.96 -16.61
CA GLU A 191 -11.88 -6.59 -17.90
C GLU A 191 -12.82 -5.73 -18.76
N GLY A 192 -13.46 -4.73 -18.14
CA GLY A 192 -14.41 -3.82 -18.79
C GLY A 192 -13.78 -2.49 -19.21
N THR A 193 -14.52 -1.41 -18.99
CA THR A 193 -14.04 -0.03 -19.22
C THR A 193 -13.83 0.69 -17.90
N LEU A 194 -12.67 1.32 -17.74
CA LEU A 194 -12.29 2.08 -16.56
C LEU A 194 -11.81 3.47 -16.98
N SER A 195 -12.40 4.51 -16.43
CA SER A 195 -11.95 5.90 -16.58
C SER A 195 -11.58 6.45 -15.21
N ILE A 196 -10.38 6.99 -15.08
CA ILE A 196 -9.85 7.55 -13.84
C ILE A 196 -9.49 9.01 -14.11
N LEU A 197 -10.08 9.91 -13.34
CA LEU A 197 -9.87 11.35 -13.44
C LEU A 197 -9.51 11.92 -12.08
N ASN A 198 -8.51 12.79 -12.01
CA ASN A 198 -8.20 13.58 -10.81
C ASN A 198 -8.08 12.74 -9.53
N SER A 199 -7.56 11.52 -9.64
CA SER A 199 -7.60 10.52 -8.57
C SER A 199 -6.21 10.03 -8.20
N THR A 200 -6.06 9.57 -6.97
CA THR A 200 -4.78 9.08 -6.45
C THR A 200 -4.86 7.60 -6.10
N PHE A 201 -3.89 6.82 -6.57
CA PHE A 201 -3.73 5.40 -6.27
C PHE A 201 -2.42 5.21 -5.53
N SER A 202 -2.50 4.92 -4.24
CA SER A 202 -1.32 4.82 -3.39
C SER A 202 -1.26 3.52 -2.59
N GLU A 203 -0.06 3.00 -2.35
CA GLU A 203 0.17 1.90 -1.40
C GLU A 203 -0.63 0.61 -1.71
N ASN A 204 -1.09 0.44 -2.95
CA ASN A 204 -1.80 -0.78 -3.36
C ASN A 204 -0.80 -1.87 -3.73
N SER A 205 -1.10 -3.11 -3.35
CA SER A 205 -0.15 -4.21 -3.43
C SER A 205 -0.70 -5.45 -4.14
N ALA A 206 0.11 -6.08 -4.99
CA ALA A 206 -0.18 -7.37 -5.61
C ALA A 206 0.92 -8.38 -5.28
N TYR A 207 0.58 -9.41 -4.50
CA TYR A 207 1.50 -10.43 -3.99
C TYR A 207 1.24 -11.81 -4.63
N GLY A 208 2.28 -12.40 -5.21
CA GLY A 208 2.23 -13.79 -5.64
C GLY A 208 2.25 -14.76 -4.45
N GLY A 209 1.48 -15.83 -4.54
CA GLY A 209 1.45 -16.90 -3.56
C GLY A 209 2.70 -17.75 -3.57
N HIS A 210 3.03 -18.33 -2.42
CA HIS A 210 4.23 -19.15 -2.26
C HIS A 210 4.07 -20.53 -2.91
N GLY A 211 5.16 -21.01 -3.50
CA GLY A 211 5.32 -22.43 -3.82
C GLY A 211 5.73 -23.20 -2.56
N HIS A 212 5.12 -24.35 -2.30
CA HIS A 212 5.39 -25.12 -1.08
C HIS A 212 6.41 -26.24 -1.30
N PRO A 213 7.18 -26.60 -0.24
CA PRO A 213 8.12 -27.71 -0.30
C PRO A 213 7.41 -29.05 -0.39
N ASN A 214 8.16 -30.06 -0.83
CA ASN A 214 7.72 -31.44 -0.73
C ASN A 214 7.53 -31.89 0.73
N SER A 215 6.72 -32.93 0.94
CA SER A 215 6.49 -33.56 2.24
C SER A 215 6.54 -35.09 2.16
N SER A 216 6.63 -35.75 3.31
CA SER A 216 6.69 -37.22 3.39
C SER A 216 5.35 -37.93 3.11
N THR A 217 4.29 -37.21 2.71
CA THR A 217 3.03 -37.83 2.29
C THR A 217 3.20 -38.53 0.94
N GLU A 218 2.28 -39.43 0.59
CA GLU A 218 2.26 -40.06 -0.73
C GLU A 218 1.43 -39.27 -1.76
N GLY A 219 0.41 -38.51 -1.35
CA GLY A 219 -0.31 -37.59 -2.25
C GLY A 219 0.49 -36.32 -2.55
N GLY A 220 0.27 -35.71 -3.72
CA GLY A 220 0.77 -34.37 -4.07
C GLY A 220 -0.17 -33.26 -3.58
N GLY A 221 0.37 -32.06 -3.33
CA GLY A 221 -0.41 -30.92 -2.84
C GLY A 221 -1.36 -30.35 -3.90
N GLY A 222 -2.42 -29.65 -3.48
CA GLY A 222 -3.26 -28.87 -4.38
C GLY A 222 -2.63 -27.51 -4.68
N GLY A 223 -2.71 -27.02 -5.91
CA GLY A 223 -2.19 -25.69 -6.28
C GLY A 223 -2.95 -24.57 -5.60
N GLY A 224 -2.28 -23.44 -5.37
CA GLY A 224 -2.93 -22.23 -4.85
C GLY A 224 -3.95 -21.66 -5.82
N GLY A 225 -5.02 -21.07 -5.29
CA GLY A 225 -5.96 -20.25 -6.06
C GLY A 225 -5.83 -18.77 -5.72
N THR A 226 -6.43 -17.89 -6.50
CA THR A 226 -6.35 -16.44 -6.31
C THR A 226 -7.17 -15.93 -5.11
N ALA A 227 -7.97 -16.80 -4.48
CA ALA A 227 -8.70 -16.48 -3.26
C ALA A 227 -8.23 -17.27 -2.04
N THR A 228 -7.82 -18.53 -2.22
CA THR A 228 -7.42 -19.38 -1.11
C THR A 228 -6.24 -20.25 -1.46
N ASP A 229 -5.52 -20.67 -0.42
CA ASP A 229 -4.46 -21.66 -0.52
C ASP A 229 -5.00 -23.00 -1.06
N GLY A 230 -4.11 -23.73 -1.73
CA GLY A 230 -4.30 -25.12 -2.05
C GLY A 230 -4.14 -25.98 -0.80
N THR A 231 -4.94 -27.03 -0.70
CA THR A 231 -4.91 -27.89 0.50
C THR A 231 -3.72 -28.84 0.47
N ASP A 232 -3.22 -29.18 1.66
CA ASP A 232 -2.20 -30.20 1.83
C ASP A 232 -2.72 -31.60 1.46
N ALA A 233 -1.82 -32.44 0.96
CA ALA A 233 -2.09 -33.85 0.74
C ALA A 233 -2.28 -34.61 2.06
N SER A 234 -3.12 -35.64 2.05
CA SER A 234 -3.37 -36.51 3.22
C SER A 234 -3.03 -37.95 2.92
N SER A 235 -2.02 -38.51 3.61
CA SER A 235 -1.56 -39.90 3.43
C SER A 235 -1.34 -40.25 1.95
N THR A 236 -2.30 -40.88 1.27
CA THR A 236 -2.27 -41.25 -0.15
C THR A 236 -3.13 -40.37 -1.08
N THR A 237 -4.01 -39.53 -0.54
CA THR A 237 -4.86 -38.63 -1.32
C THR A 237 -4.14 -37.31 -1.55
N GLY A 238 -4.22 -36.79 -2.78
CA GLY A 238 -3.73 -35.45 -3.08
C GLY A 238 -4.55 -34.36 -2.38
N GLY A 239 -4.07 -33.12 -2.40
CA GLY A 239 -4.81 -31.96 -1.94
C GLY A 239 -5.72 -31.37 -3.02
N ASP A 240 -6.89 -30.86 -2.66
CA ASP A 240 -7.72 -30.03 -3.54
C ASP A 240 -7.05 -28.67 -3.80
N GLY A 241 -7.18 -28.15 -5.01
CA GLY A 241 -6.67 -26.82 -5.39
C GLY A 241 -7.48 -25.70 -4.75
N GLY A 242 -6.84 -24.54 -4.57
CA GLY A 242 -7.43 -23.35 -3.98
C GLY A 242 -8.52 -22.70 -4.85
N GLY A 243 -9.43 -21.98 -4.20
CA GLY A 243 -10.58 -21.31 -4.82
C GLY A 243 -10.25 -20.01 -5.55
N PRO A 244 -11.23 -19.43 -6.29
CA PRO A 244 -12.66 -19.78 -6.27
C PRO A 244 -13.04 -21.08 -6.99
N ASN A 245 -12.31 -21.45 -8.05
CA ASN A 245 -12.65 -22.60 -8.92
C ASN A 245 -11.63 -23.73 -8.85
N GLY A 246 -11.21 -24.10 -7.63
CA GLY A 246 -10.18 -25.10 -7.39
C GLY A 246 -10.51 -26.48 -7.98
N GLY A 247 -9.49 -27.14 -8.54
CA GLY A 247 -9.59 -28.50 -9.04
C GLY A 247 -9.54 -29.52 -7.90
N ASN A 248 -10.44 -30.50 -7.93
CA ASN A 248 -10.42 -31.60 -6.96
C ASN A 248 -9.16 -32.46 -7.10
N ASN A 249 -8.64 -32.97 -5.99
CA ASN A 249 -7.63 -34.01 -5.96
C ASN A 249 -8.12 -35.28 -6.69
N GLY A 250 -7.17 -36.13 -7.10
CA GLY A 250 -7.57 -37.41 -7.66
C GLY A 250 -6.53 -38.18 -8.46
N ASN A 251 -7.06 -39.04 -9.32
CA ASN A 251 -6.30 -39.91 -10.20
C ASN A 251 -6.87 -39.84 -11.63
N PRO A 252 -6.47 -38.84 -12.44
CA PRO A 252 -5.55 -37.73 -12.11
C PRO A 252 -6.21 -36.63 -11.27
N GLY A 253 -5.40 -35.70 -10.73
CA GLY A 253 -5.91 -34.44 -10.19
C GLY A 253 -6.62 -33.64 -11.29
N GLN A 254 -7.67 -32.90 -10.93
CA GLN A 254 -8.45 -32.10 -11.88
C GLN A 254 -7.82 -30.72 -12.05
N ALA A 255 -7.92 -30.16 -13.24
CA ALA A 255 -7.49 -28.78 -13.48
C ALA A 255 -8.40 -27.77 -12.77
N GLY A 256 -7.82 -26.64 -12.37
CA GLY A 256 -8.59 -25.50 -11.86
C GLY A 256 -9.32 -24.73 -12.96
N GLY A 257 -10.41 -24.07 -12.60
CA GLY A 257 -11.06 -23.04 -13.41
C GLY A 257 -10.35 -21.69 -13.28
N LYS A 258 -10.93 -20.60 -13.79
CA LYS A 258 -10.38 -19.25 -13.57
C LYS A 258 -10.15 -19.00 -12.08
N GLY A 259 -8.98 -18.46 -11.74
CA GLY A 259 -8.54 -18.22 -10.37
C GLY A 259 -8.28 -19.48 -9.55
N GLY A 260 -8.63 -20.66 -10.05
CA GLY A 260 -8.55 -21.92 -9.32
C GLY A 260 -7.21 -22.62 -9.48
N GLY A 261 -6.68 -23.12 -8.37
CA GLY A 261 -5.52 -24.01 -8.37
C GLY A 261 -5.85 -25.41 -8.87
N GLY A 262 -4.87 -26.12 -9.40
CA GLY A 262 -5.05 -27.50 -9.85
C GLY A 262 -4.99 -28.52 -8.71
N GLY A 263 -5.80 -29.58 -8.78
CA GLY A 263 -5.84 -30.61 -7.75
C GLY A 263 -4.59 -31.49 -7.74
N GLY A 264 -4.16 -31.93 -6.56
CA GLY A 264 -3.02 -32.81 -6.35
C GLY A 264 -3.27 -34.25 -6.80
N GLY A 265 -2.20 -34.91 -7.24
CA GLY A 265 -2.22 -36.31 -7.66
C GLY A 265 -2.18 -37.28 -6.47
N ASN A 266 -3.01 -38.32 -6.52
CA ASN A 266 -2.96 -39.41 -5.53
C ASN A 266 -1.68 -40.27 -5.62
N GLY A 267 -1.17 -40.64 -4.45
CA GLY A 267 -0.07 -41.59 -4.30
C GLY A 267 -0.51 -43.04 -4.52
N ARG A 268 0.46 -43.93 -4.78
CA ARG A 268 0.20 -45.36 -4.98
C ARG A 268 1.27 -46.26 -4.35
N SER A 269 0.84 -47.17 -3.49
CA SER A 269 1.69 -48.23 -2.92
C SER A 269 1.04 -49.61 -3.12
N SER A 270 1.70 -50.54 -3.84
CA SER A 270 1.26 -51.93 -3.94
C SER A 270 2.37 -52.92 -4.35
N SER A 271 2.04 -54.21 -4.43
CA SER A 271 2.96 -55.29 -4.82
C SER A 271 3.13 -55.46 -6.35
N GLY A 272 2.89 -54.42 -7.15
CA GLY A 272 2.96 -54.44 -8.62
C GLY A 272 3.59 -53.19 -9.24
N SER A 273 3.71 -53.14 -10.57
CA SER A 273 4.14 -51.93 -11.28
C SER A 273 3.06 -50.85 -11.17
N GLN A 274 3.45 -49.65 -10.75
CA GLN A 274 2.53 -48.58 -10.38
C GLN A 274 2.98 -47.25 -10.97
N THR A 275 2.02 -46.50 -11.50
CA THR A 275 2.17 -45.10 -11.90
C THR A 275 1.32 -44.28 -10.95
N ALA A 276 1.95 -43.39 -10.17
CA ALA A 276 1.22 -42.43 -9.37
C ALA A 276 0.55 -41.37 -10.26
N SER A 277 -0.42 -40.67 -9.69
CA SER A 277 -1.23 -39.72 -10.44
C SER A 277 -0.49 -38.40 -10.62
N PRO A 278 -0.57 -37.78 -11.82
CA PRO A 278 -0.13 -36.41 -11.98
C PRO A 278 -1.10 -35.46 -11.25
N GLY A 279 -0.60 -34.26 -10.94
CA GLY A 279 -1.45 -33.13 -10.55
C GLY A 279 -2.31 -32.64 -11.72
N GLY A 280 -3.27 -31.77 -11.43
CA GLY A 280 -4.03 -31.01 -12.42
C GLY A 280 -3.42 -29.62 -12.64
N ASP A 281 -3.57 -29.09 -13.84
CA ASP A 281 -3.04 -27.76 -14.20
C ASP A 281 -3.80 -26.65 -13.48
N GLY A 282 -3.11 -25.54 -13.20
CA GLY A 282 -3.74 -24.32 -12.69
C GLY A 282 -4.57 -23.62 -13.76
N GLY A 283 -5.67 -22.99 -13.36
CA GLY A 283 -6.40 -22.08 -14.26
C GLY A 283 -5.75 -20.71 -14.33
N PHE A 284 -6.36 -19.74 -15.03
CA PHE A 284 -5.81 -18.38 -15.11
C PHE A 284 -5.60 -17.79 -13.71
N GLY A 285 -4.37 -17.44 -13.34
CA GLY A 285 -4.00 -17.00 -11.98
C GLY A 285 -3.73 -18.12 -10.98
N GLY A 286 -4.11 -19.37 -11.25
CA GLY A 286 -3.98 -20.50 -10.32
C GLY A 286 -2.67 -21.30 -10.48
N GLY A 287 -2.17 -21.85 -9.38
CA GLY A 287 -0.99 -22.71 -9.35
C GLY A 287 -1.27 -24.15 -9.78
N GLY A 288 -0.23 -24.84 -10.27
CA GLY A 288 -0.30 -26.24 -10.67
C GLY A 288 -0.27 -27.22 -9.48
N GLY A 289 -1.04 -28.30 -9.57
CA GLY A 289 -1.08 -29.35 -8.56
C GLY A 289 0.20 -30.22 -8.54
N GLY A 290 0.56 -30.70 -7.35
CA GLY A 290 1.71 -31.58 -7.14
C GLY A 290 1.49 -33.02 -7.60
N GLY A 291 2.57 -33.69 -8.02
CA GLY A 291 2.55 -35.10 -8.40
C GLY A 291 2.52 -36.06 -7.20
N GLY A 292 1.86 -37.21 -7.36
CA GLY A 292 1.81 -38.25 -6.32
C GLY A 292 3.07 -39.13 -6.29
N TYR A 293 3.36 -39.70 -5.13
CA TYR A 293 4.42 -40.68 -4.88
C TYR A 293 4.06 -42.09 -5.37
N ALA A 294 5.04 -42.84 -5.89
CA ALA A 294 4.86 -44.25 -6.25
C ALA A 294 5.84 -45.20 -5.54
N LEU A 295 5.30 -46.29 -4.95
CA LEU A 295 6.08 -47.39 -4.39
C LEU A 295 5.75 -48.74 -5.04
N ALA A 296 6.79 -49.45 -5.50
CA ALA A 296 6.72 -50.84 -5.92
C ALA A 296 7.44 -51.76 -4.90
N THR A 297 6.66 -52.53 -4.13
CA THR A 297 7.16 -53.44 -3.06
C THR A 297 7.41 -54.87 -3.52
N GLY A 298 7.06 -55.22 -4.76
CA GLY A 298 7.23 -56.57 -5.31
C GLY A 298 8.69 -56.89 -5.63
N GLY A 299 9.19 -58.04 -5.18
CA GLY A 299 10.50 -58.57 -5.59
C GLY A 299 10.44 -59.07 -7.04
N GLY A 300 10.76 -58.22 -8.01
CA GLY A 300 10.78 -58.54 -9.44
C GLY A 300 11.02 -57.31 -10.34
N SER A 301 10.84 -57.44 -11.66
CA SER A 301 11.03 -56.37 -12.67
C SER A 301 10.04 -55.18 -12.58
N THR A 302 9.37 -54.99 -11.45
CA THR A 302 8.26 -54.05 -11.25
C THR A 302 8.79 -52.65 -10.98
N LYS A 303 8.43 -51.71 -11.85
CA LYS A 303 8.87 -50.32 -11.80
C LYS A 303 7.79 -49.41 -11.21
N ALA A 304 8.18 -48.56 -10.26
CA ALA A 304 7.38 -47.43 -9.81
C ALA A 304 7.67 -46.20 -10.69
N THR A 305 6.61 -45.47 -11.03
CA THR A 305 6.68 -44.20 -11.76
C THR A 305 5.96 -43.12 -10.97
N GLY A 306 6.67 -42.07 -10.56
CA GLY A 306 6.13 -40.94 -9.83
C GLY A 306 5.17 -40.13 -10.70
N GLY A 307 4.24 -39.42 -10.06
CA GLY A 307 3.33 -38.51 -10.73
C GLY A 307 4.05 -37.25 -11.17
N ASN A 308 3.72 -36.74 -12.35
CA ASN A 308 4.26 -35.45 -12.78
C ASN A 308 3.59 -34.31 -11.99
N GLY A 309 4.36 -33.26 -11.72
CA GLY A 309 3.78 -31.96 -11.37
C GLY A 309 3.06 -31.38 -12.58
N ALA A 310 2.03 -30.59 -12.32
CA ALA A 310 1.22 -29.96 -13.35
C ALA A 310 1.65 -28.50 -13.59
N ASP A 311 1.31 -27.96 -14.76
CA ASP A 311 1.70 -26.60 -15.11
C ASP A 311 0.84 -25.57 -14.36
N GLY A 312 1.43 -24.43 -14.03
CA GLY A 312 0.70 -23.27 -13.53
C GLY A 312 -0.05 -22.57 -14.67
N GLY A 313 -1.17 -21.91 -14.34
CA GLY A 313 -1.81 -21.00 -15.28
C GLY A 313 -1.06 -19.67 -15.40
N PHE A 314 -1.59 -18.70 -16.16
CA PHE A 314 -0.97 -17.38 -16.28
C PHE A 314 -0.72 -16.76 -14.89
N GLY A 315 0.52 -16.41 -14.56
CA GLY A 315 0.94 -15.92 -13.25
C GLY A 315 1.07 -16.99 -12.15
N GLY A 316 0.58 -18.21 -12.36
CA GLY A 316 0.65 -19.31 -11.38
C GLY A 316 1.95 -20.10 -11.49
N GLY A 317 2.47 -20.56 -10.35
CA GLY A 317 3.64 -21.42 -10.27
C GLY A 317 3.35 -22.87 -10.67
N GLY A 318 4.37 -23.58 -11.14
CA GLY A 318 4.29 -24.99 -11.52
C GLY A 318 4.33 -25.94 -10.33
N GLY A 319 3.65 -27.07 -10.44
CA GLY A 319 3.67 -28.13 -9.44
C GLY A 319 4.98 -28.92 -9.43
N GLY A 320 5.42 -29.33 -8.26
CA GLY A 320 6.53 -30.23 -8.04
C GLY A 320 6.19 -31.68 -8.41
N ALA A 321 7.22 -32.41 -8.85
CA ALA A 321 7.09 -33.82 -9.21
C ALA A 321 6.95 -34.74 -7.99
N GLY A 322 6.26 -35.87 -8.17
CA GLY A 322 6.24 -36.96 -7.19
C GLY A 322 7.44 -37.88 -7.30
N ALA A 323 8.00 -38.30 -6.17
CA ALA A 323 9.08 -39.26 -6.06
C ALA A 323 8.64 -40.69 -6.39
N ALA A 324 9.64 -41.56 -6.60
CA ALA A 324 9.40 -42.98 -6.85
C ALA A 324 10.47 -43.87 -6.21
N GLU A 325 10.00 -44.98 -5.62
CA GLU A 325 10.84 -45.99 -4.98
C GLU A 325 10.55 -47.39 -5.56
N SER A 326 11.60 -48.18 -5.81
CA SER A 326 11.51 -49.54 -6.33
C SER A 326 12.66 -50.39 -5.79
N TYR A 327 12.35 -51.57 -5.23
CA TYR A 327 13.32 -52.41 -4.53
C TYR A 327 14.21 -53.27 -5.46
N ALA A 328 13.82 -53.46 -6.73
CA ALA A 328 14.44 -54.45 -7.62
C ALA A 328 14.82 -53.93 -9.03
N VAL A 329 14.22 -52.82 -9.49
CA VAL A 329 14.57 -52.13 -10.74
C VAL A 329 14.56 -50.62 -10.49
N GLY A 330 15.33 -49.83 -11.26
CA GLY A 330 15.39 -48.38 -11.07
C GLY A 330 14.01 -47.71 -11.27
N PRO A 331 13.54 -46.87 -10.32
CA PRO A 331 12.28 -46.15 -10.45
C PRO A 331 12.37 -45.05 -11.53
N THR A 332 11.23 -44.53 -11.97
CA THR A 332 11.16 -43.29 -12.75
C THR A 332 10.47 -42.21 -11.93
N PRO A 333 11.19 -41.19 -11.44
CA PRO A 333 10.57 -40.03 -10.82
C PRO A 333 9.64 -39.30 -11.80
N GLY A 334 8.67 -38.56 -11.26
CA GLY A 334 7.89 -37.63 -12.05
C GLY A 334 8.75 -36.47 -12.58
N THR A 335 8.22 -35.77 -13.57
CA THR A 335 8.80 -34.50 -14.06
C THR A 335 8.09 -33.31 -13.43
N ARG A 336 8.80 -32.19 -13.32
CA ARG A 336 8.25 -30.91 -12.86
C ARG A 336 7.11 -30.42 -13.77
N GLY A 337 6.22 -29.63 -13.21
CA GLY A 337 5.38 -28.70 -13.94
C GLY A 337 6.08 -27.36 -14.14
N PHE A 338 5.80 -26.70 -15.26
CA PHE A 338 6.30 -25.36 -15.57
C PHE A 338 5.41 -24.29 -14.94
N GLY A 339 6.02 -23.16 -14.55
CA GLY A 339 5.26 -21.97 -14.21
C GLY A 339 4.58 -21.40 -15.46
N GLY A 340 3.44 -20.74 -15.27
CA GLY A 340 2.89 -19.88 -16.31
C GLY A 340 3.71 -18.60 -16.48
N PHE A 341 3.26 -17.67 -17.33
CA PHE A 341 3.95 -16.39 -17.48
C PHE A 341 4.09 -15.69 -16.12
N GLY A 342 5.32 -15.41 -15.69
CA GLY A 342 5.60 -14.83 -14.38
C GLY A 342 5.67 -15.83 -13.22
N GLY A 343 5.18 -17.06 -13.39
CA GLY A 343 5.23 -18.09 -12.35
C GLY A 343 6.58 -18.82 -12.33
N GLY A 344 7.01 -19.22 -11.14
CA GLY A 344 8.17 -20.07 -10.96
C GLY A 344 7.91 -21.51 -11.41
N ASP A 345 8.93 -22.16 -11.95
CA ASP A 345 8.89 -23.59 -12.26
C ASP A 345 8.88 -24.43 -10.96
N GLY A 346 8.15 -25.55 -10.97
CA GLY A 346 8.31 -26.60 -9.97
C GLY A 346 9.62 -27.36 -10.14
N GLN A 347 9.89 -28.35 -9.29
CA GLN A 347 11.11 -29.16 -9.39
C GLN A 347 10.87 -30.62 -9.73
N ASN A 348 11.91 -31.22 -10.33
CA ASN A 348 11.92 -32.65 -10.61
C ASN A 348 12.15 -33.43 -9.31
N ALA A 349 11.57 -34.62 -9.23
CA ALA A 349 11.72 -35.47 -8.05
C ALA A 349 13.00 -36.33 -8.13
N GLY A 350 13.53 -36.69 -6.97
CA GLY A 350 14.63 -37.63 -6.83
C GLY A 350 14.18 -39.11 -6.82
N THR A 351 15.15 -40.00 -6.62
CA THR A 351 14.95 -41.46 -6.56
C THR A 351 15.21 -42.01 -5.15
N MET A 352 14.60 -43.16 -4.83
CA MET A 352 14.91 -44.01 -3.67
C MET A 352 14.53 -43.51 -2.26
N ASP A 353 13.94 -42.32 -2.13
CA ASP A 353 13.33 -41.86 -0.87
C ASP A 353 11.99 -41.17 -1.15
N ARG A 354 11.03 -41.41 -0.26
CA ARG A 354 9.73 -40.73 -0.23
C ARG A 354 9.86 -39.23 0.02
N SER A 355 10.89 -38.80 0.74
CA SER A 355 11.14 -37.37 0.99
C SER A 355 11.83 -36.64 -0.17
N ASN A 356 12.08 -37.31 -1.30
CA ASN A 356 12.75 -36.70 -2.45
C ASN A 356 11.75 -36.21 -3.49
N GLY A 357 10.64 -35.66 -3.03
CA GLY A 357 9.68 -34.98 -3.89
C GLY A 357 10.25 -33.70 -4.52
N GLY A 358 9.60 -33.19 -5.55
CA GLY A 358 9.91 -31.87 -6.09
C GLY A 358 9.12 -30.77 -5.37
N ASP A 359 9.73 -29.62 -5.16
CA ASP A 359 9.06 -28.43 -4.61
C ASP A 359 8.21 -27.74 -5.67
N GLY A 360 7.17 -27.03 -5.24
CA GLY A 360 6.35 -26.18 -6.10
C GLY A 360 7.01 -24.84 -6.39
N GLY A 361 6.75 -24.28 -7.57
CA GLY A 361 7.13 -22.92 -7.92
C GLY A 361 6.13 -21.89 -7.40
N ALA A 362 6.58 -20.66 -7.18
CA ALA A 362 5.73 -19.60 -6.65
C ALA A 362 4.98 -18.81 -7.75
N GLY A 363 3.91 -18.11 -7.39
CA GLY A 363 3.14 -17.28 -8.31
C GLY A 363 3.68 -15.85 -8.42
N ALA A 364 3.23 -15.13 -9.44
CA ALA A 364 3.66 -13.76 -9.75
C ALA A 364 2.84 -12.69 -9.01
N GLY A 365 3.42 -11.50 -8.81
CA GLY A 365 2.70 -10.28 -8.44
C GLY A 365 2.60 -9.35 -9.64
N MET A 366 1.40 -8.90 -9.99
CA MET A 366 1.17 -8.09 -11.21
C MET A 366 0.20 -6.93 -10.98
N GLY A 367 0.62 -5.72 -11.35
CA GLY A 367 -0.24 -4.54 -11.29
C GLY A 367 -0.55 -4.16 -9.85
N GLY A 368 0.38 -3.55 -9.13
CA GLY A 368 0.17 -3.23 -7.71
C GLY A 368 -1.07 -2.38 -7.49
N ALA A 369 -1.34 -1.41 -8.37
CA ALA A 369 -2.63 -0.74 -8.43
C ALA A 369 -3.60 -1.46 -9.39
N ILE A 370 -3.28 -1.53 -10.68
CA ILE A 370 -4.23 -1.97 -11.71
C ILE A 370 -3.69 -3.16 -12.49
N PHE A 371 -4.49 -4.22 -12.57
CA PHE A 371 -4.34 -5.28 -13.55
C PHE A 371 -5.44 -5.18 -14.60
N ASN A 372 -5.08 -4.78 -15.83
CA ASN A 372 -5.98 -4.69 -16.96
C ASN A 372 -5.88 -5.95 -17.83
N HIS A 373 -6.97 -6.71 -17.93
CA HIS A 373 -7.06 -7.98 -18.65
C HIS A 373 -7.99 -7.84 -19.86
N GLY A 374 -7.45 -7.41 -21.00
CA GLY A 374 -8.22 -7.22 -22.24
C GLY A 374 -9.22 -6.05 -22.21
N GLY A 375 -9.34 -5.36 -21.07
CA GLY A 375 -10.20 -4.19 -20.89
C GLY A 375 -9.59 -2.90 -21.44
N THR A 376 -10.35 -1.81 -21.29
CA THR A 376 -9.93 -0.45 -21.63
C THR A 376 -9.76 0.39 -20.37
N VAL A 377 -8.64 1.10 -20.27
CA VAL A 377 -8.36 2.03 -19.17
C VAL A 377 -7.98 3.40 -19.73
N THR A 378 -8.62 4.45 -19.23
CA THR A 378 -8.25 5.84 -19.50
C THR A 378 -7.89 6.49 -18.17
N ILE A 379 -6.71 7.13 -18.10
CA ILE A 379 -6.22 7.82 -16.92
C ILE A 379 -5.89 9.26 -17.32
N GLU A 380 -6.52 10.22 -16.65
CA GLU A 380 -6.32 11.64 -16.88
C GLU A 380 -6.06 12.37 -15.56
N SER A 381 -5.05 13.24 -15.53
CA SER A 381 -4.80 14.14 -14.38
C SER A 381 -4.73 13.40 -13.05
N SER A 382 -4.09 12.22 -13.01
CA SER A 382 -4.14 11.32 -11.86
C SER A 382 -2.75 10.92 -11.39
N THR A 383 -2.64 10.54 -10.12
CA THR A 383 -1.37 10.17 -9.47
C THR A 383 -1.37 8.70 -9.05
N PHE A 384 -0.31 7.96 -9.38
CA PHE A 384 -0.06 6.59 -8.96
C PHE A 384 1.30 6.53 -8.24
N SER A 385 1.29 6.29 -6.94
CA SER A 385 2.51 6.35 -6.12
C SER A 385 2.63 5.20 -5.13
N SER A 386 3.84 4.72 -4.88
CA SER A 386 4.10 3.70 -3.84
C SER A 386 3.29 2.41 -3.98
N ASN A 387 2.83 2.05 -5.19
CA ASN A 387 2.17 0.77 -5.42
C ASN A 387 3.19 -0.33 -5.64
N VAL A 388 2.88 -1.56 -5.22
CA VAL A 388 3.83 -2.68 -5.13
C VAL A 388 3.33 -3.89 -5.92
N ALA A 389 4.18 -4.47 -6.77
CA ALA A 389 3.95 -5.80 -7.33
C ALA A 389 5.11 -6.73 -6.99
N TRP A 390 4.84 -7.78 -6.22
CA TRP A 390 5.87 -8.69 -5.72
C TRP A 390 5.52 -10.15 -5.99
N GLY A 391 6.39 -10.85 -6.72
CA GLY A 391 6.29 -12.30 -6.90
C GLY A 391 6.48 -13.08 -5.60
N GLY A 392 5.77 -14.19 -5.47
CA GLY A 392 5.86 -15.09 -4.33
C GLY A 392 7.21 -15.78 -4.27
N SER A 393 7.68 -16.06 -3.06
CA SER A 393 8.89 -16.84 -2.82
C SER A 393 8.61 -18.35 -2.77
N SER A 394 9.61 -19.19 -3.05
CA SER A 394 9.58 -20.60 -2.63
C SER A 394 9.96 -20.69 -1.15
N TYR A 395 8.98 -20.49 -0.28
CA TYR A 395 9.16 -20.30 1.16
C TYR A 395 8.63 -21.48 1.99
N ASN A 396 9.28 -21.73 3.13
CA ASN A 396 8.83 -22.66 4.16
C ASN A 396 8.47 -21.87 5.44
N PRO A 397 7.17 -21.73 5.80
CA PRO A 397 6.73 -20.95 6.96
C PRO A 397 7.15 -21.50 8.32
N ASP A 398 7.72 -22.71 8.39
CA ASP A 398 8.08 -23.36 9.65
C ASP A 398 9.53 -23.08 10.13
N GLY A 399 10.21 -22.06 9.60
CA GLY A 399 11.50 -21.58 10.13
C GLY A 399 12.73 -22.46 9.81
N GLY A 400 12.70 -23.22 8.72
CA GLY A 400 13.87 -23.91 8.14
C GLY A 400 14.65 -23.06 7.13
N SER A 401 15.91 -23.41 6.83
CA SER A 401 16.88 -22.58 6.09
C SER A 401 16.36 -21.94 4.79
N ILE A 402 16.51 -20.61 4.71
CA ILE A 402 16.69 -19.75 3.52
C ILE A 402 16.50 -20.43 2.15
N PHE A 403 15.27 -20.31 1.64
CA PHE A 403 14.80 -20.63 0.29
C PHE A 403 14.87 -22.11 -0.13
N GLU A 404 13.77 -22.59 -0.69
CA GLU A 404 13.65 -23.95 -1.21
C GLU A 404 14.01 -24.01 -2.71
N SER A 405 13.99 -25.21 -3.29
CA SER A 405 14.46 -25.41 -4.65
C SER A 405 13.43 -25.02 -5.72
N GLY A 406 12.15 -24.79 -5.38
CA GLY A 406 11.15 -24.26 -6.32
C GLY A 406 11.53 -22.88 -6.89
N GLY A 407 11.15 -22.57 -8.12
CA GLY A 407 11.39 -21.24 -8.72
C GLY A 407 10.56 -20.15 -8.03
N GLY A 408 11.11 -18.95 -7.90
CA GLY A 408 10.39 -17.77 -7.42
C GLY A 408 9.50 -17.17 -8.52
N GLY A 409 8.43 -16.48 -8.14
CA GLY A 409 7.56 -15.78 -9.07
C GLY A 409 8.07 -14.37 -9.40
N ASP A 410 7.67 -13.83 -10.54
CA ASP A 410 8.06 -12.49 -11.01
C ASP A 410 7.19 -11.37 -10.41
N GLY A 411 7.72 -10.16 -10.36
CA GLY A 411 6.99 -8.92 -10.07
C GLY A 411 6.92 -8.00 -11.29
N TYR A 412 5.70 -7.67 -11.74
CA TYR A 412 5.49 -6.87 -12.95
C TYR A 412 4.49 -5.73 -12.78
N GLY A 413 4.83 -4.52 -13.24
CA GLY A 413 3.88 -3.39 -13.24
C GLY A 413 3.57 -2.93 -11.82
N GLY A 414 4.50 -2.23 -11.16
CA GLY A 414 4.29 -1.81 -9.76
C GLY A 414 3.03 -0.96 -9.61
N ALA A 415 2.73 -0.08 -10.57
CA ALA A 415 1.41 0.53 -10.67
C ALA A 415 0.48 -0.27 -11.60
N ILE A 416 0.84 -0.40 -12.88
CA ILE A 416 -0.08 -0.87 -13.93
C ILE A 416 0.51 -2.07 -14.67
N PHE A 417 -0.26 -3.15 -14.72
CA PHE A 417 -0.03 -4.27 -15.62
C PHE A 417 -1.16 -4.36 -16.65
N ASN A 418 -0.84 -4.22 -17.94
CA ASN A 418 -1.80 -4.35 -19.03
C ASN A 418 -1.54 -5.59 -19.86
N ARG A 419 -2.48 -6.53 -19.90
CA ARG A 419 -2.44 -7.71 -20.75
C ARG A 419 -3.52 -7.63 -21.81
N ASN A 420 -3.12 -7.60 -23.08
CA ASN A 420 -4.03 -7.60 -24.24
C ASN A 420 -5.10 -6.49 -24.25
N GLY A 421 -5.01 -5.50 -23.35
CA GLY A 421 -5.96 -4.41 -23.23
C GLY A 421 -5.46 -3.13 -23.90
N SER A 422 -6.28 -2.09 -23.80
CA SER A 422 -5.95 -0.74 -24.26
C SER A 422 -5.86 0.21 -23.08
N VAL A 423 -4.73 0.91 -22.93
CA VAL A 423 -4.53 1.90 -21.88
C VAL A 423 -4.14 3.23 -22.51
N THR A 424 -4.81 4.30 -22.10
CA THR A 424 -4.48 5.67 -22.48
C THR A 424 -4.22 6.47 -21.21
N ILE A 425 -3.08 7.13 -21.14
CA ILE A 425 -2.65 7.92 -19.98
C ILE A 425 -2.30 9.32 -20.47
N SER A 426 -2.91 10.34 -19.88
CA SER A 426 -2.64 11.73 -20.19
C SER A 426 -2.49 12.57 -18.94
N ASN A 427 -1.56 13.54 -18.96
CA ASN A 427 -1.39 14.51 -17.86
C ASN A 427 -1.27 13.84 -16.49
N SER A 428 -0.59 12.71 -16.36
CA SER A 428 -0.62 11.90 -15.12
C SER A 428 0.78 11.70 -14.54
N THR A 429 0.86 11.34 -13.26
CA THR A 429 2.13 11.09 -12.57
C THR A 429 2.15 9.68 -12.02
N ILE A 430 3.09 8.84 -12.48
CA ILE A 430 3.27 7.45 -12.05
C ILE A 430 4.69 7.33 -11.49
N VAL A 431 4.85 7.43 -10.17
CA VAL A 431 6.17 7.55 -9.54
C VAL A 431 6.33 6.67 -8.31
N SER A 432 7.56 6.36 -7.91
CA SER A 432 7.85 5.65 -6.65
C SER A 432 7.16 4.28 -6.51
N ASN A 433 6.80 3.64 -7.62
CA ASN A 433 6.17 2.33 -7.61
C ASN A 433 7.24 1.23 -7.56
N THR A 434 6.96 0.14 -6.86
CA THR A 434 7.93 -0.91 -6.56
C THR A 434 7.58 -2.23 -7.24
N VAL A 435 8.59 -2.89 -7.79
CA VAL A 435 8.50 -4.26 -8.30
C VAL A 435 9.56 -5.13 -7.64
N ALA A 436 9.20 -6.37 -7.30
CA ALA A 436 10.13 -7.31 -6.70
C ALA A 436 9.88 -8.74 -7.21
N GLY A 437 10.97 -9.45 -7.51
CA GLY A 437 10.91 -10.89 -7.76
C GLY A 437 10.82 -11.65 -6.44
N GLY A 438 10.18 -12.81 -6.46
CA GLY A 438 10.15 -13.73 -5.33
C GLY A 438 11.46 -14.51 -5.22
N GLY A 439 11.88 -14.79 -3.99
CA GLY A 439 13.16 -15.46 -3.75
C GLY A 439 13.12 -16.97 -3.91
N SER A 440 14.26 -17.53 -4.32
CA SER A 440 14.48 -18.95 -4.57
C SER A 440 15.98 -19.26 -4.62
N THR A 441 16.37 -20.48 -4.23
CA THR A 441 17.77 -20.96 -4.41
C THR A 441 18.07 -21.45 -5.81
N SER A 442 17.06 -21.79 -6.61
CA SER A 442 17.25 -22.40 -7.94
C SER A 442 17.12 -21.37 -9.05
N SER A 443 16.11 -20.51 -8.98
CA SER A 443 15.82 -19.47 -9.94
C SER A 443 14.91 -18.45 -9.27
N ALA A 444 15.48 -17.35 -8.81
CA ALA A 444 14.71 -16.23 -8.28
C ALA A 444 13.85 -15.59 -9.39
N GLY A 445 12.72 -15.02 -8.99
CA GLY A 445 11.88 -14.25 -9.88
C GLY A 445 12.56 -12.98 -10.36
N THR A 446 12.02 -12.40 -11.41
CA THR A 446 12.47 -11.15 -12.01
C THR A 446 11.55 -9.99 -11.63
N ALA A 447 12.05 -8.77 -11.71
CA ALA A 447 11.29 -7.54 -11.46
C ALA A 447 11.35 -6.64 -12.70
N ALA A 448 10.21 -6.21 -13.23
CA ALA A 448 10.19 -5.35 -14.41
C ALA A 448 8.93 -4.47 -14.54
N GLY A 449 9.08 -3.29 -15.16
CA GLY A 449 7.97 -2.34 -15.33
C GLY A 449 7.58 -1.74 -13.98
N GLY A 450 8.50 -1.06 -13.31
CA GLY A 450 8.29 -0.53 -11.97
C GLY A 450 7.06 0.38 -11.88
N GLY A 451 6.82 1.22 -12.89
CA GLY A 451 5.55 1.90 -13.09
C GLY A 451 4.59 1.05 -13.92
N ILE A 452 4.95 0.76 -15.18
CA ILE A 452 4.04 0.18 -16.16
C ILE A 452 4.66 -1.05 -16.85
N TYR A 453 3.88 -2.12 -16.95
CA TYR A 453 4.18 -3.30 -17.75
C TYR A 453 3.06 -3.58 -18.77
N ASN A 454 3.39 -3.53 -20.06
CA ASN A 454 2.46 -3.73 -21.17
C ASN A 454 2.79 -5.04 -21.93
N LEU A 455 1.88 -6.02 -21.87
CA LEU A 455 2.09 -7.36 -22.39
C LEU A 455 1.08 -7.74 -23.48
N GLY A 456 1.58 -7.88 -24.72
CA GLY A 456 0.86 -8.57 -25.78
C GLY A 456 1.01 -10.09 -25.64
N ASP A 457 -0.06 -10.81 -25.32
CA ASP A 457 -0.10 -12.25 -25.09
C ASP A 457 -1.13 -12.92 -26.00
N GLY A 458 -0.69 -13.37 -27.19
CA GLY A 458 -1.58 -13.92 -28.22
C GLY A 458 -2.56 -12.93 -28.86
N ALA A 459 -2.63 -11.70 -28.32
CA ALA A 459 -3.35 -10.57 -28.87
C ALA A 459 -2.52 -9.28 -28.71
N THR A 460 -3.09 -8.14 -29.09
CA THR A 460 -2.42 -6.84 -29.01
C THR A 460 -2.66 -6.20 -27.66
N ALA A 461 -1.60 -5.75 -26.99
CA ALA A 461 -1.70 -4.76 -25.93
C ALA A 461 -1.34 -3.38 -26.48
N THR A 462 -2.21 -2.39 -26.23
CA THR A 462 -2.04 -1.01 -26.69
C THR A 462 -1.85 -0.10 -25.50
N LEU A 463 -0.85 0.78 -25.55
CA LEU A 463 -0.59 1.76 -24.51
C LEU A 463 -0.19 3.10 -25.14
N GLN A 464 -1.00 4.12 -24.93
CA GLN A 464 -0.71 5.50 -25.32
C GLN A 464 -0.44 6.31 -24.05
N VAL A 465 0.71 7.00 -24.02
CA VAL A 465 1.13 7.82 -22.88
C VAL A 465 1.47 9.20 -23.41
N ASP A 466 0.78 10.23 -22.94
CA ASP A 466 0.98 11.61 -23.34
C ASP A 466 1.10 12.53 -22.11
N ASN A 467 2.00 13.50 -22.16
CA ASN A 467 2.19 14.48 -21.09
C ASN A 467 2.28 13.89 -19.66
N THR A 468 2.94 12.73 -19.52
CA THR A 468 2.91 11.93 -18.28
C THR A 468 4.33 11.69 -17.75
N ILE A 469 4.46 11.65 -16.43
CA ILE A 469 5.68 11.27 -15.72
C ILE A 469 5.61 9.78 -15.39
N VAL A 470 6.63 8.99 -15.76
CA VAL A 470 6.82 7.60 -15.31
C VAL A 470 8.26 7.45 -14.83
N ALA A 471 8.47 7.52 -13.52
CA ALA A 471 9.81 7.73 -12.94
C ALA A 471 9.94 7.21 -11.51
N ASN A 472 11.15 7.24 -10.96
CA ASN A 472 11.50 6.89 -9.59
C ASN A 472 11.02 5.50 -9.18
N SER A 473 10.85 4.57 -10.12
CA SER A 473 10.40 3.22 -9.79
C SER A 473 11.52 2.39 -9.18
N ILE A 474 11.18 1.60 -8.17
CA ILE A 474 12.13 0.79 -7.42
C ILE A 474 12.03 -0.66 -7.89
N SER A 475 13.17 -1.31 -8.16
CA SER A 475 13.24 -2.77 -8.25
C SER A 475 14.03 -3.32 -7.06
N ALA A 476 13.37 -4.16 -6.28
CA ALA A 476 14.06 -4.90 -5.23
C ALA A 476 14.70 -6.17 -5.80
N ASP A 477 15.89 -6.48 -5.28
CA ASP A 477 16.59 -7.72 -5.60
C ASP A 477 15.76 -8.91 -5.11
N ALA A 478 15.55 -9.88 -5.99
CA ALA A 478 14.78 -11.09 -5.72
C ALA A 478 15.42 -11.99 -4.64
N ALA A 479 16.62 -11.66 -4.17
CA ALA A 479 17.27 -12.31 -3.02
C ALA A 479 16.72 -11.87 -1.64
N ILE A 480 15.83 -10.88 -1.58
CA ILE A 480 15.36 -10.29 -0.33
C ILE A 480 14.07 -10.99 0.15
N VAL A 481 14.12 -11.59 1.35
CA VAL A 481 12.98 -12.27 2.03
C VAL A 481 12.08 -11.32 2.82
N ASP A 482 12.48 -10.06 2.98
CA ASP A 482 11.88 -9.12 3.90
C ASP A 482 11.43 -7.85 3.16
N PHE A 483 10.14 -7.53 3.29
CA PHE A 483 9.52 -6.35 2.71
C PHE A 483 10.24 -5.07 3.11
N ALA A 484 10.65 -4.95 4.38
CA ALA A 484 11.34 -3.77 4.90
C ALA A 484 12.75 -3.60 4.31
N LEU A 485 13.40 -4.70 3.91
CA LEU A 485 14.69 -4.68 3.23
C LEU A 485 14.55 -4.43 1.72
N ALA A 486 13.45 -4.86 1.11
CA ALA A 486 13.14 -4.65 -0.30
C ALA A 486 12.89 -3.15 -0.61
N LEU A 487 12.23 -2.44 0.32
CA LEU A 487 12.05 -0.98 0.29
C LEU A 487 13.38 -0.19 0.34
N ASN A 488 14.48 -0.81 0.81
CA ASN A 488 15.82 -0.22 0.85
C ASN A 488 16.71 -0.60 -0.35
N ALA A 489 16.21 -1.41 -1.29
CA ALA A 489 16.98 -1.87 -2.45
C ALA A 489 16.98 -0.80 -3.56
N THR A 490 18.17 -0.39 -4.00
CA THR A 490 18.36 0.72 -4.96
C THR A 490 18.56 0.26 -6.40
N GLY A 491 17.95 -0.85 -6.81
CA GLY A 491 18.00 -1.30 -8.21
C GLY A 491 17.05 -0.45 -9.04
N ALA A 492 17.54 0.32 -10.02
CA ALA A 492 16.67 1.04 -10.93
C ALA A 492 15.84 0.03 -11.75
N ALA A 493 14.54 -0.07 -11.48
CA ALA A 493 13.63 -0.79 -12.34
C ALA A 493 13.55 -0.07 -13.69
N ASN A 494 13.24 -0.77 -14.78
CA ASN A 494 12.68 -0.08 -15.93
C ASN A 494 11.31 0.46 -15.51
N ASP A 495 11.11 1.78 -15.49
CA ASP A 495 9.83 2.40 -15.17
C ASP A 495 8.73 1.93 -16.12
N PHE A 496 9.11 1.73 -17.38
CA PHE A 496 8.23 1.23 -18.43
C PHE A 496 8.80 -0.01 -19.10
N VAL A 497 7.99 -1.06 -19.22
CA VAL A 497 8.32 -2.25 -20.03
C VAL A 497 7.17 -2.63 -20.95
N GLY A 498 7.46 -2.70 -22.25
CA GLY A 498 6.61 -3.31 -23.26
C GLY A 498 7.17 -4.66 -23.72
N ASN A 499 6.37 -5.72 -23.65
CA ASN A 499 6.81 -7.08 -23.98
C ASN A 499 5.73 -7.85 -24.76
N THR A 500 6.12 -8.96 -25.38
CA THR A 500 5.24 -9.84 -26.16
C THR A 500 5.54 -11.31 -25.91
N ILE A 501 4.50 -12.13 -25.77
CA ILE A 501 4.56 -13.59 -25.71
C ILE A 501 3.49 -14.20 -26.61
N ASN A 502 3.59 -15.50 -26.89
CA ASN A 502 2.55 -16.25 -27.61
C ASN A 502 2.10 -15.62 -28.94
N THR A 503 3.03 -15.00 -29.69
CA THR A 503 2.76 -14.24 -30.93
C THR A 503 1.89 -12.98 -30.77
N GLY A 504 1.71 -12.50 -29.54
CA GLY A 504 1.07 -11.23 -29.25
C GLY A 504 1.87 -10.05 -29.81
N SER A 505 1.25 -8.86 -29.72
CA SER A 505 1.84 -7.62 -30.22
C SER A 505 1.78 -6.53 -29.16
N ASN A 506 2.81 -5.72 -29.11
CA ASN A 506 2.92 -4.58 -28.21
C ASN A 506 2.89 -3.30 -29.06
N SER A 507 1.88 -2.46 -28.88
CA SER A 507 1.71 -1.20 -29.60
C SER A 507 1.76 -0.04 -28.62
N THR A 508 2.88 0.67 -28.58
CA THR A 508 3.10 1.78 -27.65
C THR A 508 3.29 3.09 -28.41
N SER A 509 2.73 4.19 -27.91
CA SER A 509 2.81 5.50 -28.56
C SER A 509 2.62 6.67 -27.60
N GLY A 510 2.65 7.88 -28.14
CA GLY A 510 2.42 9.15 -27.45
C GLY A 510 3.71 9.97 -27.31
N GLY A 511 3.63 11.11 -26.63
CA GLY A 511 4.76 12.02 -26.47
C GLY A 511 4.57 13.09 -25.40
N ASN A 512 5.58 13.95 -25.27
CA ASN A 512 5.68 14.95 -24.20
C ASN A 512 5.82 14.33 -22.80
N ASN A 513 6.45 13.15 -22.70
CA ASN A 513 6.57 12.43 -21.43
C ASN A 513 7.95 12.60 -20.80
N LEU A 514 8.02 12.47 -19.48
CA LEU A 514 9.25 12.18 -18.77
C LEU A 514 9.22 10.70 -18.38
N ILE A 515 10.18 9.92 -18.88
CA ILE A 515 10.30 8.50 -18.55
C ILE A 515 11.78 8.22 -18.32
N GLU A 516 12.18 7.92 -17.09
CA GLU A 516 13.61 7.78 -16.75
C GLU A 516 14.23 6.55 -17.40
N ALA A 517 13.57 5.39 -17.30
CA ALA A 517 14.00 4.15 -17.93
C ALA A 517 12.84 3.43 -18.64
N SER A 518 13.02 3.10 -19.91
CA SER A 518 12.03 2.35 -20.68
C SER A 518 12.64 1.27 -21.59
N SER A 519 11.88 0.19 -21.76
CA SER A 519 12.13 -0.85 -22.75
C SER A 519 10.83 -1.17 -23.50
N GLY A 520 10.87 -1.27 -24.83
CA GLY A 520 9.67 -1.57 -25.62
C GLY A 520 8.65 -0.43 -25.72
N TYR A 521 9.03 0.81 -25.38
CA TYR A 521 8.26 2.02 -25.64
C TYR A 521 8.64 2.63 -26.99
N ALA A 522 7.64 2.92 -27.84
CA ALA A 522 7.85 3.49 -29.18
C ALA A 522 7.36 4.94 -29.32
N GLY A 523 6.90 5.57 -28.23
CA GLY A 523 6.60 7.01 -28.20
C GLY A 523 7.84 7.88 -27.97
N THR A 524 7.63 9.17 -27.64
CA THR A 524 8.73 10.11 -27.37
C THR A 524 8.85 10.47 -25.90
N THR A 525 10.10 10.61 -25.45
CA THR A 525 10.47 11.03 -24.11
C THR A 525 11.22 12.36 -24.20
N VAL A 526 10.70 13.38 -23.52
CA VAL A 526 11.27 14.73 -23.46
C VAL A 526 12.49 14.77 -22.53
N SER A 527 12.39 14.09 -21.38
CA SER A 527 13.46 14.01 -20.39
C SER A 527 13.55 12.61 -19.80
N THR A 528 14.76 12.23 -19.42
CA THR A 528 15.09 11.01 -18.65
C THR A 528 15.73 11.35 -17.30
N ALA A 529 15.79 12.65 -16.96
CA ALA A 529 16.29 13.10 -15.67
C ALA A 529 15.24 12.89 -14.58
N ASP A 530 15.70 12.89 -13.32
CA ASP A 530 14.83 12.90 -12.15
C ASP A 530 13.77 14.01 -12.30
N PRO A 531 12.47 13.69 -12.19
CA PRO A 531 11.40 14.68 -12.27
C PRO A 531 11.44 15.71 -11.13
N ALA A 532 12.26 15.51 -10.08
CA ALA A 532 12.45 16.43 -8.97
C ALA A 532 11.13 16.87 -8.34
N LEU A 533 10.30 15.91 -7.97
CA LEU A 533 8.99 16.13 -7.33
C LEU A 533 9.10 16.17 -5.80
N THR A 534 8.15 16.81 -5.14
CA THR A 534 7.95 16.69 -3.68
C THR A 534 7.44 15.29 -3.30
N PRO A 535 7.49 14.91 -2.02
CA PRO A 535 6.75 13.73 -1.54
C PRO A 535 5.25 13.81 -1.85
N LEU A 536 4.57 12.65 -1.80
CA LEU A 536 3.12 12.58 -1.91
C LEU A 536 2.53 13.23 -0.66
N GLN A 537 1.80 14.33 -0.86
CA GLN A 537 1.24 15.10 0.25
C GLN A 537 0.01 15.89 -0.22
N ASP A 538 -0.65 16.53 0.74
CA ASP A 538 -1.66 17.55 0.44
C ASP A 538 -0.98 18.78 -0.18
N ASN A 539 -1.17 18.98 -1.49
CA ASN A 539 -0.76 20.18 -2.21
C ASN A 539 -2.00 20.97 -2.68
N THR A 540 -3.07 20.94 -1.89
CA THR A 540 -4.44 21.39 -2.21
C THR A 540 -5.17 20.50 -3.21
N GLY A 541 -6.51 20.58 -3.19
CA GLY A 541 -7.40 19.77 -4.03
C GLY A 541 -7.82 18.45 -3.39
N PRO A 542 -8.67 17.65 -4.04
CA PRO A 542 -9.43 16.58 -3.39
C PRO A 542 -8.62 15.29 -3.14
N THR A 543 -7.38 15.21 -3.60
CA THR A 543 -6.52 14.03 -3.44
C THR A 543 -5.06 14.45 -3.36
N TYR A 544 -4.22 13.65 -2.68
CA TYR A 544 -2.79 13.95 -2.55
C TYR A 544 -2.07 13.84 -3.89
N THR A 545 -1.05 14.68 -4.09
CA THR A 545 -0.29 14.77 -5.34
C THR A 545 1.21 14.89 -5.10
N HIS A 546 1.99 14.76 -6.17
CA HIS A 546 3.42 15.10 -6.20
C HIS A 546 3.61 16.41 -6.96
N ALA A 547 3.86 17.51 -6.27
CA ALA A 547 4.12 18.80 -6.91
C ALA A 547 5.55 18.85 -7.46
N PRO A 548 5.82 19.46 -8.63
CA PRO A 548 7.17 19.73 -9.09
C PRO A 548 7.89 20.71 -8.15
N ASN A 549 9.17 20.47 -7.86
CA ASN A 549 10.02 21.52 -7.27
C ASN A 549 10.43 22.52 -8.35
N ILE A 550 10.70 23.78 -7.97
CA ILE A 550 11.24 24.78 -8.89
C ILE A 550 12.54 24.30 -9.57
N GLY A 551 12.65 24.52 -10.88
CA GLY A 551 13.75 24.00 -11.71
C GLY A 551 13.61 22.52 -12.08
N SER A 552 12.49 21.88 -11.74
CA SER A 552 12.17 20.54 -12.23
C SER A 552 12.16 20.50 -13.77
N PRO A 553 12.65 19.41 -14.39
CA PRO A 553 12.62 19.26 -15.83
C PRO A 553 11.21 19.07 -16.41
N VAL A 554 10.17 18.95 -15.57
CA VAL A 554 8.78 18.81 -16.02
C VAL A 554 8.04 20.13 -16.15
N ILE A 555 8.56 21.20 -15.54
CA ILE A 555 7.94 22.54 -15.58
C ILE A 555 8.08 23.12 -17.00
N ASP A 556 6.97 23.62 -17.54
CA ASP A 556 6.85 24.24 -18.87
C ASP A 556 7.41 23.36 -20.01
N ALA A 557 7.41 22.03 -19.82
CA ALA A 557 8.07 21.07 -20.72
C ALA A 557 7.08 20.20 -21.52
N GLY A 558 5.78 20.35 -21.25
CA GLY A 558 4.72 19.46 -21.68
C GLY A 558 3.75 20.05 -22.69
N ASN A 559 2.59 19.39 -22.80
CA ASN A 559 1.47 19.77 -23.66
C ASN A 559 0.15 19.30 -23.04
N CYS A 560 -0.75 20.23 -22.77
CA CYS A 560 -2.01 19.96 -22.07
C CYS A 560 -2.94 18.97 -22.80
N GLY A 561 -2.79 18.81 -24.13
CA GLY A 561 -3.65 17.92 -24.92
C GLY A 561 -5.13 18.30 -24.96
N GLY A 562 -5.50 19.47 -24.41
CA GLY A 562 -6.88 19.93 -24.24
C GLY A 562 -7.35 19.99 -22.78
N ALA A 563 -6.58 19.48 -21.82
CA ALA A 563 -6.88 19.63 -20.40
C ALA A 563 -6.86 21.11 -19.98
N THR A 564 -7.86 21.50 -19.20
CA THR A 564 -8.02 22.89 -18.73
C THR A 564 -7.66 23.07 -17.27
N ALA A 565 -7.50 21.97 -16.53
CA ALA A 565 -7.11 21.96 -15.13
C ALA A 565 -6.23 20.74 -14.80
N ASP A 566 -5.43 20.85 -13.76
CA ASP A 566 -4.64 19.77 -13.18
C ASP A 566 -5.48 18.95 -12.18
N GLN A 567 -4.87 17.94 -11.54
CA GLN A 567 -5.53 17.06 -10.57
C GLN A 567 -6.23 17.80 -9.42
N ARG A 568 -5.72 19.00 -9.07
CA ARG A 568 -6.17 19.82 -7.95
C ARG A 568 -7.27 20.80 -8.35
N GLY A 569 -7.52 20.92 -9.65
CA GLY A 569 -8.40 21.94 -10.23
C GLY A 569 -7.69 23.25 -10.57
N VAL A 570 -6.36 23.32 -10.46
CA VAL A 570 -5.56 24.50 -10.87
C VAL A 570 -5.60 24.59 -12.40
N THR A 571 -5.80 25.80 -12.94
CA THR A 571 -5.95 26.02 -14.38
C THR A 571 -4.66 25.70 -15.14
N ARG A 572 -4.77 25.15 -16.35
CA ARG A 572 -3.63 24.92 -17.26
C ARG A 572 -3.78 25.66 -18.60
N PRO A 573 -2.70 26.14 -19.23
CA PRO A 573 -1.32 26.24 -18.71
C PRO A 573 -1.09 27.50 -17.86
N LEU A 574 -0.13 27.44 -16.94
CA LEU A 574 0.46 28.54 -16.19
C LEU A 574 1.90 28.81 -16.69
N ASP A 575 2.50 29.92 -16.22
CA ASP A 575 3.91 30.25 -16.46
C ASP A 575 4.69 29.81 -15.22
N GLY A 576 5.21 28.58 -15.24
CA GLY A 576 5.88 27.98 -14.08
C GLY A 576 7.29 28.54 -13.85
N GLU A 577 7.97 28.89 -14.95
CA GLU A 577 9.23 29.63 -14.94
C GLU A 577 8.95 31.12 -15.22
N PRO A 578 9.53 32.10 -14.48
CA PRO A 578 9.22 33.53 -14.63
C PRO A 578 9.81 34.15 -15.91
N ASN A 579 9.48 33.59 -17.07
CA ASN A 579 9.97 33.96 -18.40
C ASN A 579 8.86 34.49 -19.33
N GLY A 580 7.58 34.39 -18.91
CA GLY A 580 6.41 34.92 -19.62
C GLY A 580 5.84 34.00 -20.68
N SER A 581 6.12 32.69 -20.64
CA SER A 581 5.67 31.67 -21.58
C SER A 581 4.83 30.62 -20.87
N THR A 582 3.51 30.67 -21.05
CA THR A 582 2.60 29.66 -20.50
C THR A 582 2.68 28.35 -21.30
N ILE A 583 3.36 27.33 -20.77
CA ILE A 583 3.42 25.98 -21.34
C ILE A 583 2.90 25.02 -20.27
N CYS A 584 2.22 23.93 -20.66
CA CYS A 584 1.82 22.96 -19.66
C CYS A 584 3.02 22.21 -19.11
N ASP A 585 2.96 21.88 -17.84
CA ASP A 585 3.89 20.93 -17.24
C ASP A 585 3.59 19.51 -17.71
N ILE A 586 4.59 18.63 -17.61
CA ILE A 586 4.40 17.19 -17.74
C ILE A 586 3.88 16.66 -16.40
N GLY A 587 2.80 15.88 -16.40
CA GLY A 587 2.29 15.20 -15.21
C GLY A 587 0.96 15.72 -14.66
N ALA A 588 0.54 15.15 -13.52
CA ALA A 588 -0.75 15.39 -12.87
C ALA A 588 -0.94 16.82 -12.35
N VAL A 589 0.16 17.51 -12.07
CA VAL A 589 0.18 18.83 -11.47
C VAL A 589 0.67 19.86 -12.50
N GLU A 590 0.08 21.05 -12.46
CA GLU A 590 0.62 22.26 -13.08
C GLU A 590 1.21 23.13 -11.99
N PHE A 591 2.50 23.41 -12.07
CA PHE A 591 3.25 24.20 -11.11
C PHE A 591 2.75 25.65 -11.12
N ASP A 592 2.22 26.07 -9.97
CA ASP A 592 1.85 27.45 -9.70
C ASP A 592 2.83 28.01 -8.65
N PRO A 593 3.72 28.95 -9.01
CA PRO A 593 4.67 29.56 -8.07
C PRO A 593 4.03 30.23 -6.85
N SER A 594 2.71 30.46 -6.86
CA SER A 594 1.95 31.03 -5.74
C SER A 594 1.28 30.00 -4.82
N LEU A 595 1.15 28.75 -5.26
CA LEU A 595 0.53 27.65 -4.50
C LEU A 595 1.53 26.55 -4.15
N ASP A 596 2.49 26.28 -5.03
CA ASP A 596 3.42 25.17 -4.92
C ASP A 596 4.68 25.52 -4.15
N PRO A 597 5.27 24.53 -3.43
CA PRO A 597 6.45 24.76 -2.63
C PRO A 597 7.63 25.23 -3.49
N VAL A 598 8.03 26.48 -3.25
CA VAL A 598 9.28 27.04 -3.77
C VAL A 598 10.44 26.52 -2.92
N SER A 599 10.79 25.24 -3.12
CA SER A 599 12.06 24.71 -2.61
C SER A 599 13.18 25.34 -3.42
N ILE A 600 13.84 26.40 -2.92
CA ILE A 600 14.97 27.04 -3.61
C ILE A 600 16.04 25.97 -3.88
N THR A 601 16.09 25.47 -5.12
CA THR A 601 17.04 24.46 -5.58
C THR A 601 18.43 25.06 -5.56
N THR A 602 19.23 24.72 -4.55
CA THR A 602 20.69 24.80 -4.65
C THR A 602 21.23 23.39 -4.80
N GLY A 603 21.65 23.06 -6.01
CA GLY A 603 22.38 21.81 -6.27
C GLY A 603 23.61 21.72 -5.38
N THR A 604 23.84 20.54 -4.78
CA THR A 604 24.80 20.25 -3.69
C THR A 604 24.59 21.15 -2.45
N PRO A 605 24.52 20.61 -1.21
CA PRO A 605 24.38 21.44 -0.02
C PRO A 605 25.66 22.25 0.17
N ASN A 606 25.75 23.39 -0.50
CA ASN A 606 26.59 24.48 -0.07
C ASN A 606 25.81 25.16 1.03
N LEU A 607 26.41 25.22 2.23
CA LEU A 607 25.90 26.04 3.32
C LEU A 607 25.37 27.38 2.79
N ILE A 608 24.12 27.70 3.10
CA ILE A 608 23.57 29.02 2.82
C ILE A 608 24.22 29.98 3.81
N GLY A 609 25.23 30.72 3.35
CA GLY A 609 26.01 31.62 4.19
C GLY A 609 27.20 30.94 4.87
N ASN A 610 27.84 31.66 5.78
CA ASN A 610 28.89 31.07 6.62
C ASN A 610 28.24 30.09 7.62
N MET A 611 29.00 29.10 8.08
CA MET A 611 28.61 28.35 9.29
C MET A 611 28.30 29.38 10.39
N LEU A 612 27.06 29.37 10.86
CA LEU A 612 26.65 30.10 12.04
C LEU A 612 26.82 29.14 13.22
N GLN A 613 27.74 29.48 14.11
CA GLN A 613 27.76 28.90 15.43
C GLN A 613 26.55 29.46 16.17
N VAL A 614 25.62 28.58 16.55
CA VAL A 614 24.40 28.95 17.28
C VAL A 614 24.60 28.84 18.79
N SER A 615 25.62 28.10 19.23
CA SER A 615 25.93 27.87 20.64
C SER A 615 27.16 28.66 21.05
N ASP A 616 27.00 29.61 21.96
CA ASP A 616 28.07 30.42 22.54
C ASP A 616 28.28 30.05 24.02
N LEU A 617 28.77 28.83 24.24
CA LEU A 617 28.95 28.23 25.57
C LEU A 617 30.30 28.54 26.24
N GLY A 618 31.24 29.15 25.52
CA GLY A 618 32.54 29.53 26.07
C GLY A 618 33.59 29.90 25.03
N PRO A 619 34.84 30.17 25.44
CA PRO A 619 35.88 30.63 24.53
C PRO A 619 36.25 29.59 23.47
N ASP A 620 36.35 30.03 22.21
CA ASP A 620 36.78 29.20 21.07
C ASP A 620 38.00 28.32 21.38
N GLY A 621 37.85 27.01 21.15
CA GLY A 621 38.93 26.04 21.27
C GLY A 621 39.24 25.58 22.70
N ASN A 622 38.39 25.92 23.68
CA ASN A 622 38.42 25.31 25.00
C ASN A 622 37.53 24.06 25.03
N ALA A 623 38.11 22.90 25.32
CA ALA A 623 37.41 21.61 25.31
C ALA A 623 36.62 21.32 26.60
N ASN A 624 36.46 22.32 27.47
CA ASN A 624 35.67 22.25 28.70
C ASN A 624 34.27 22.89 28.53
N TYR A 625 33.89 23.21 27.30
CA TYR A 625 32.62 23.85 26.97
C TYR A 625 32.09 23.18 25.71
N ASP A 626 31.13 22.28 25.88
CA ASP A 626 30.57 21.49 24.79
C ASP A 626 29.06 21.71 24.66
N ALA A 627 28.56 21.68 23.41
CA ALA A 627 27.14 21.67 23.09
C ALA A 627 26.76 20.34 22.44
N TYR A 628 25.72 19.70 22.94
CA TYR A 628 25.32 18.36 22.53
C TYR A 628 23.82 18.24 22.24
N GLN A 629 23.51 17.33 21.30
CA GLN A 629 22.16 16.92 20.91
C GLN A 629 21.14 18.05 20.72
N PRO A 630 21.33 18.88 19.68
CA PRO A 630 20.39 19.94 19.41
C PRO A 630 19.03 19.39 18.95
N ALA A 631 17.96 20.06 19.34
CA ALA A 631 16.60 19.89 18.82
C ALA A 631 16.05 21.25 18.35
N VAL A 632 15.08 21.23 17.43
CA VAL A 632 14.54 22.45 16.83
C VAL A 632 13.03 22.37 16.65
N ALA A 633 12.34 23.49 16.87
CA ALA A 633 10.92 23.65 16.54
C ALA A 633 10.68 24.95 15.76
N TYR A 634 9.85 24.87 14.72
CA TYR A 634 9.40 26.03 13.96
C TYR A 634 8.19 26.70 14.62
N ASN A 635 8.27 28.01 14.83
CA ASN A 635 7.19 28.88 15.25
C ASN A 635 6.59 29.59 14.02
N SER A 636 5.46 29.07 13.57
CA SER A 636 4.71 29.60 12.42
C SER A 636 4.02 30.94 12.68
N THR A 637 3.94 31.40 13.93
CA THR A 637 3.29 32.67 14.29
C THR A 637 4.27 33.85 14.27
N ASN A 638 5.52 33.61 14.66
CA ASN A 638 6.59 34.61 14.64
C ASN A 638 7.59 34.43 13.50
N GLU A 639 7.45 33.39 12.68
CA GLU A 639 8.37 33.05 11.58
C GLU A 639 9.81 32.92 12.10
N GLU A 640 9.98 32.12 13.15
CA GLU A 640 11.28 31.88 13.81
C GLU A 640 11.42 30.41 14.22
N TYR A 641 12.64 29.97 14.47
CA TYR A 641 12.95 28.67 15.08
C TYR A 641 13.41 28.86 16.52
N LEU A 642 13.08 27.91 17.39
CA LEU A 642 13.80 27.73 18.65
C LEU A 642 14.70 26.51 18.52
N VAL A 643 16.00 26.71 18.65
CA VAL A 643 17.01 25.64 18.75
C VAL A 643 17.32 25.46 20.22
N VAL A 644 17.28 24.23 20.73
CA VAL A 644 17.66 23.87 22.10
C VAL A 644 18.76 22.83 22.07
N TRP A 645 19.65 22.83 23.05
CA TRP A 645 20.73 21.84 23.22
C TRP A 645 21.04 21.72 24.71
N TYR A 646 21.80 20.70 25.10
CA TYR A 646 22.40 20.69 26.43
C TYR A 646 23.90 20.98 26.32
N GLY A 647 24.47 21.61 27.34
CA GLY A 647 25.87 21.96 27.33
C GLY A 647 26.32 22.63 28.61
N GLU A 648 27.58 23.05 28.61
CA GLU A 648 28.25 23.72 29.74
C GLU A 648 28.55 25.15 29.32
N ASP A 649 28.11 26.17 30.07
CA ASP A 649 28.33 27.58 29.70
C ASP A 649 29.43 28.26 30.56
N ASP A 650 30.02 29.35 30.06
CA ASP A 650 31.10 30.12 30.71
C ASP A 650 30.61 31.11 31.79
N SER A 651 29.31 31.13 32.06
CA SER A 651 28.72 31.96 33.10
C SER A 651 29.26 31.59 34.49
N GLY A 652 29.70 32.61 35.24
CA GLY A 652 30.70 32.53 36.32
C GLY A 652 30.33 31.81 37.63
N SER A 653 29.57 30.73 37.57
CA SER A 653 29.29 29.81 38.68
C SER A 653 29.17 28.34 38.26
N LEU A 654 29.12 28.01 36.97
CA LEU A 654 29.04 26.63 36.49
C LEU A 654 30.43 25.94 36.52
N VAL A 655 30.46 24.66 36.88
CA VAL A 655 31.69 23.83 36.92
C VAL A 655 31.74 22.85 35.75
N ASP A 656 32.94 22.34 35.43
CA ASP A 656 33.15 21.28 34.43
C ASP A 656 32.30 20.04 34.78
N ASN A 657 31.53 19.55 33.82
CA ASN A 657 30.49 18.51 33.87
C ASN A 657 29.17 18.90 34.56
N GLU A 658 28.76 20.17 34.51
CA GLU A 658 27.43 20.63 34.93
C GLU A 658 26.60 20.97 33.68
N PHE A 659 25.85 19.98 33.18
CA PHE A 659 25.11 20.09 31.92
C PHE A 659 23.72 20.69 32.13
N GLU A 660 23.40 21.71 31.33
CA GLU A 660 22.12 22.41 31.39
C GLU A 660 21.51 22.55 30.00
N ILE A 661 20.18 22.67 29.91
CA ILE A 661 19.47 22.95 28.67
C ILE A 661 19.55 24.43 28.35
N PHE A 662 19.99 24.75 27.15
CA PHE A 662 20.03 26.09 26.59
C PHE A 662 19.14 26.20 25.37
N GLY A 663 18.75 27.42 25.03
CA GLY A 663 18.08 27.71 23.78
C GLY A 663 18.50 29.02 23.15
N GLN A 664 18.36 29.08 21.83
CA GLN A 664 18.58 30.24 21.00
C GLN A 664 17.49 30.34 19.93
N ARG A 665 16.98 31.56 19.75
CA ARG A 665 15.94 31.86 18.74
C ARG A 665 16.59 32.30 17.44
N ILE A 666 16.06 31.84 16.32
CA ILE A 666 16.60 32.08 14.99
C ILE A 666 15.50 32.62 14.08
N ASP A 667 15.74 33.76 13.45
CA ASP A 667 14.85 34.32 12.43
C ASP A 667 14.73 33.35 11.24
N ALA A 668 13.52 32.89 10.91
CA ALA A 668 13.36 31.81 9.93
C ALA A 668 13.68 32.25 8.49
N LEU A 669 13.60 33.55 8.21
CA LEU A 669 13.87 34.11 6.89
C LEU A 669 15.37 34.32 6.65
N THR A 670 16.08 34.79 7.67
CA THR A 670 17.47 35.26 7.53
C THR A 670 18.49 34.35 8.20
N GLY A 671 18.05 33.43 9.06
CA GLY A 671 18.93 32.59 9.88
C GLY A 671 19.67 33.36 10.97
N ALA A 672 19.35 34.64 11.21
CA ALA A 672 20.02 35.45 12.23
C ALA A 672 19.52 35.12 13.64
N GLU A 673 20.42 35.14 14.61
CA GLU A 673 20.07 35.01 16.03
C GLU A 673 19.21 36.18 16.51
N ILE A 674 18.15 35.84 17.22
CA ILE A 674 17.26 36.77 17.89
C ILE A 674 17.55 36.72 19.39
N GLY A 675 18.41 37.63 19.86
CA GLY A 675 18.82 37.70 21.26
C GLY A 675 20.15 36.99 21.52
N SER A 676 20.37 36.57 22.77
CA SER A 676 21.51 35.75 23.19
C SER A 676 20.99 34.42 23.73
N ASP A 677 21.87 33.43 23.78
CA ASP A 677 21.59 32.14 24.41
C ASP A 677 21.05 32.32 25.83
N PHE A 678 20.11 31.46 26.20
CA PHE A 678 19.50 31.48 27.53
C PHE A 678 19.35 30.06 28.08
N ARG A 679 19.70 29.89 29.36
CA ARG A 679 19.45 28.65 30.12
C ARG A 679 17.95 28.47 30.33
N ILE A 680 17.48 27.25 30.07
CA ILE A 680 16.07 26.83 30.15
C ILE A 680 15.81 25.99 31.40
N SER A 681 16.71 25.08 31.74
CA SER A 681 16.59 24.22 32.93
C SER A 681 17.17 24.89 34.18
N ASP A 682 16.74 24.43 35.36
CA ASP A 682 17.38 24.79 36.63
C ASP A 682 17.61 23.53 37.47
N MET A 683 18.55 22.69 37.04
CA MET A 683 18.80 21.41 37.71
C MET A 683 19.80 21.60 38.84
N GLY A 684 19.30 21.56 40.06
CA GLY A 684 20.13 21.78 41.23
C GLY A 684 20.62 23.23 41.44
N GLY A 685 21.66 23.39 42.25
CA GLY A 685 22.22 24.71 42.57
C GLY A 685 23.47 24.99 41.75
N LEU A 686 23.61 26.21 41.22
CA LEU A 686 24.77 26.64 40.43
C LEU A 686 26.12 26.16 41.02
N GLY A 687 26.87 25.41 40.23
CA GLY A 687 28.18 24.85 40.57
C GLY A 687 28.16 23.40 41.07
N ASP A 688 27.07 22.66 40.87
CA ASP A 688 26.87 21.29 41.36
C ASP A 688 26.72 20.27 40.20
N ALA A 689 27.85 19.72 39.73
CA ALA A 689 27.93 18.70 38.67
C ALA A 689 27.32 17.33 39.02
N ASN A 690 26.54 17.22 40.10
CA ASN A 690 25.77 16.00 40.40
C ASN A 690 24.31 16.10 39.91
N TYR A 691 23.94 17.20 39.24
CA TYR A 691 22.60 17.43 38.72
C TYR A 691 22.70 17.98 37.30
N ASP A 692 22.41 17.12 36.31
CA ASP A 692 22.62 17.37 34.90
C ASP A 692 21.33 17.19 34.10
N ALA A 693 21.08 18.11 33.17
CA ALA A 693 20.05 18.00 32.15
C ALA A 693 20.60 17.50 30.82
N GLN A 694 19.92 16.53 30.20
CA GLN A 694 20.34 15.92 28.94
C GLN A 694 19.14 15.60 28.02
N PHE A 695 19.44 15.35 26.73
CA PHE A 695 18.47 14.93 25.71
C PHE A 695 17.25 15.87 25.54
N PRO A 696 17.44 17.18 25.31
CA PRO A 696 16.33 18.10 25.17
C PRO A 696 15.53 17.85 23.89
N ARG A 697 14.21 18.03 23.97
CA ARG A 697 13.27 18.07 22.84
C ARG A 697 12.32 19.25 22.98
N VAL A 698 11.82 19.75 21.87
CA VAL A 698 11.00 20.95 21.84
C VAL A 698 9.82 20.80 20.89
N ALA A 699 8.64 21.26 21.33
CA ALA A 699 7.44 21.39 20.50
C ALA A 699 6.87 22.81 20.57
N TYR A 700 6.31 23.29 19.46
CA TYR A 700 5.66 24.59 19.37
C TYR A 700 4.13 24.47 19.46
N ASN A 701 3.52 25.26 20.34
CA ASN A 701 2.08 25.40 20.50
C ASN A 701 1.61 26.71 19.87
N ALA A 702 1.05 26.58 18.66
CA ALA A 702 0.58 27.72 17.87
C ALA A 702 -0.66 28.41 18.47
N THR A 703 -1.44 27.73 19.33
CA THR A 703 -2.61 28.32 19.96
C THR A 703 -2.23 29.31 21.07
N ASN A 704 -1.22 28.97 21.88
CA ASN A 704 -0.78 29.82 22.99
C ASN A 704 0.43 30.69 22.65
N ASN A 705 1.07 30.46 21.49
CA ASN A 705 2.35 31.04 21.12
C ASN A 705 3.44 30.76 22.18
N GLU A 706 3.60 29.48 22.50
CA GLU A 706 4.52 28.97 23.51
C GLU A 706 5.28 27.75 22.99
N TYR A 707 6.47 27.52 23.52
CA TYR A 707 7.17 26.24 23.37
C TYR A 707 7.02 25.40 24.64
N LEU A 708 7.00 24.08 24.48
CA LEU A 708 7.30 23.15 25.56
C LEU A 708 8.64 22.49 25.25
N VAL A 709 9.63 22.71 26.14
CA VAL A 709 10.92 22.02 26.10
C VAL A 709 10.91 20.95 27.18
N VAL A 710 11.29 19.73 26.83
CA VAL A 710 11.38 18.58 27.75
C VAL A 710 12.78 17.98 27.70
N TRP A 711 13.26 17.45 28.81
CA TRP A 711 14.58 16.84 28.92
C TRP A 711 14.59 15.78 30.01
N MET A 712 15.64 14.95 30.00
CA MET A 712 15.95 14.02 31.07
C MET A 712 16.85 14.71 32.09
N SER A 713 16.60 14.53 33.38
CA SER A 713 17.45 15.12 34.41
C SER A 713 17.41 14.38 35.73
N ASP A 714 18.48 14.47 36.50
CA ASP A 714 18.43 14.36 37.96
C ASP A 714 18.32 15.76 38.58
N ASP A 715 17.48 15.91 39.61
CA ASP A 715 17.20 17.19 40.26
C ASP A 715 17.38 17.09 41.78
N ASN A 716 17.64 18.21 42.45
CA ASN A 716 17.70 18.32 43.89
C ASN A 716 16.39 18.81 44.53
N SER A 717 15.35 19.03 43.73
CA SER A 717 14.05 19.49 44.22
C SER A 717 13.23 18.35 44.83
N GLY A 718 12.60 18.62 45.99
CA GLY A 718 11.75 17.64 46.67
C GLY A 718 12.51 16.55 47.43
N SER A 719 12.02 15.30 47.36
CA SER A 719 12.66 14.12 47.98
C SER A 719 13.57 13.37 47.00
N LEU A 720 13.83 13.93 45.81
CA LEU A 720 14.68 13.33 44.77
C LEU A 720 16.14 13.26 45.23
N ILE A 721 16.86 12.23 44.79
CA ILE A 721 18.28 12.02 45.12
C ILE A 721 19.14 11.91 43.84
N ASP A 722 20.44 12.19 43.98
CA ASP A 722 21.44 12.05 42.91
C ASP A 722 21.35 10.67 42.21
N ASN A 723 21.38 10.66 40.86
CA ASN A 723 21.12 9.53 39.95
C ASN A 723 19.65 9.05 39.84
N GLU A 724 18.68 9.84 40.28
CA GLU A 724 17.25 9.60 40.04
C GLU A 724 16.79 10.39 38.81
N PHE A 725 16.93 9.80 37.63
CA PHE A 725 16.65 10.46 36.35
C PHE A 725 15.17 10.43 35.98
N GLU A 726 14.62 11.60 35.70
CA GLU A 726 13.22 11.81 35.35
C GLU A 726 13.07 12.74 34.15
N ILE A 727 11.90 12.73 33.51
CA ILE A 727 11.56 13.70 32.47
C ILE A 727 11.04 14.97 33.13
N PHE A 728 11.67 16.08 32.80
CA PHE A 728 11.25 17.43 33.20
C PHE A 728 10.82 18.23 31.98
N GLY A 729 10.09 19.31 32.21
CA GLY A 729 9.82 20.27 31.17
C GLY A 729 9.66 21.70 31.67
N GLN A 730 9.90 22.64 30.75
CA GLN A 730 9.67 24.06 30.94
C GLN A 730 8.94 24.64 29.73
N ARG A 731 7.89 25.40 30.01
CA ARG A 731 7.17 26.17 29.00
C ARG A 731 7.86 27.52 28.77
N LEU A 732 7.96 27.95 27.53
CA LEU A 732 8.59 29.21 27.15
C LEU A 732 7.61 30.08 26.36
N ASN A 733 7.60 31.37 26.62
CA ASN A 733 6.89 32.33 25.78
C ASN A 733 7.64 32.45 24.46
N ALA A 734 7.01 32.07 23.35
CA ALA A 734 7.75 31.91 22.09
C ALA A 734 8.32 33.23 21.57
N ALA A 735 7.61 34.34 21.76
CA ALA A 735 8.06 35.67 21.31
C ALA A 735 9.24 36.26 22.12
N THR A 736 9.54 35.74 23.31
CA THR A 736 10.55 36.31 24.21
C THR A 736 11.60 35.31 24.70
N GLY A 737 11.35 34.00 24.63
CA GLY A 737 12.18 32.97 25.25
C GLY A 737 12.01 32.88 26.78
N ALA A 738 11.19 33.74 27.39
CA ALA A 738 11.03 33.77 28.84
C ALA A 738 10.25 32.55 29.35
N ALA A 739 10.72 31.94 30.44
CA ALA A 739 10.02 30.88 31.14
C ALA A 739 8.60 31.30 31.56
N VAL A 740 7.63 30.43 31.29
CA VAL A 740 6.22 30.57 31.68
C VAL A 740 5.96 29.63 32.84
N GLY A 741 5.80 30.21 34.04
CA GLY A 741 5.68 29.46 35.29
C GLY A 741 6.74 29.91 36.29
N SER A 742 6.79 29.27 37.46
CA SER A 742 7.76 29.60 38.51
C SER A 742 8.99 28.69 38.54
N ASN A 743 8.95 27.54 37.87
CA ASN A 743 10.06 26.60 37.69
C ASN A 743 9.73 25.58 36.59
N ASP A 744 10.72 24.78 36.21
CA ASP A 744 10.52 23.50 35.55
C ASP A 744 9.65 22.55 36.39
N PHE A 745 9.05 21.56 35.73
CA PHE A 745 8.17 20.61 36.37
C PHE A 745 8.47 19.19 35.92
N ARG A 746 8.47 18.27 36.89
CA ARG A 746 8.60 16.83 36.67
C ARG A 746 7.35 16.30 35.93
N ILE A 747 7.58 15.51 34.90
CA ILE A 747 6.56 14.92 34.01
C ILE A 747 6.37 13.43 34.33
N SER A 748 7.46 12.69 34.56
CA SER A 748 7.42 11.25 34.90
C SER A 748 7.63 11.00 36.40
N ASP A 749 7.16 9.87 36.94
CA ASP A 749 7.36 9.44 38.33
C ASP A 749 7.84 7.97 38.39
N MET A 750 8.87 7.64 37.60
CA MET A 750 9.35 6.27 37.41
C MET A 750 9.90 5.69 38.73
N GLY A 751 9.21 4.70 39.31
CA GLY A 751 9.62 4.10 40.59
C GLY A 751 9.48 4.98 41.84
N GLY A 752 8.75 6.09 41.75
CA GLY A 752 8.43 6.99 42.86
C GLY A 752 9.48 8.07 43.15
N THR A 753 9.65 8.43 44.43
CA THR A 753 10.63 9.46 44.86
C THR A 753 11.68 8.87 45.78
N GLY A 754 12.96 9.21 45.55
CA GLY A 754 14.11 8.73 46.29
C GLY A 754 14.61 7.34 45.87
N ASN A 755 14.33 6.89 44.64
CA ASN A 755 14.67 5.55 44.17
C ASN A 755 15.46 5.55 42.85
N THR A 756 16.79 5.44 42.94
CA THR A 756 17.69 5.39 41.78
C THR A 756 17.66 4.09 40.98
N THR A 757 16.79 3.14 41.34
CA THR A 757 16.67 1.86 40.62
C THR A 757 15.90 2.04 39.31
N TYR A 758 14.96 3.00 39.31
CA TYR A 758 14.06 3.28 38.21
C TYR A 758 14.42 4.63 37.60
N SER A 759 14.21 4.79 36.30
CA SER A 759 14.60 6.01 35.61
C SER A 759 13.80 6.23 34.35
N ALA A 760 13.64 7.50 33.97
CA ALA A 760 13.14 7.94 32.69
C ALA A 760 14.26 8.55 31.87
N ASN A 761 14.28 8.29 30.57
CA ASN A 761 15.37 8.71 29.70
C ASN A 761 14.84 9.10 28.30
N ARG A 762 15.64 9.87 27.54
CA ARG A 762 15.41 10.32 26.14
C ARG A 762 13.94 10.63 25.79
N PRO A 763 13.41 11.76 26.27
CA PRO A 763 12.04 12.13 25.97
C PRO A 763 11.83 12.48 24.49
N ASP A 764 10.57 12.48 24.05
CA ASP A 764 10.07 13.14 22.84
C ASP A 764 8.78 13.90 23.19
N VAL A 765 8.49 14.98 22.47
CA VAL A 765 7.30 15.81 22.68
C VAL A 765 6.70 16.27 21.36
N VAL A 766 5.37 16.16 21.27
CA VAL A 766 4.57 16.76 20.19
C VAL A 766 3.38 17.51 20.76
N TRP A 767 2.89 18.50 20.00
CA TRP A 767 1.69 19.26 20.35
C TRP A 767 0.52 18.91 19.42
N ASN A 768 -0.64 18.67 20.02
CA ASN A 768 -1.90 18.41 19.32
C ASN A 768 -2.70 19.72 19.19
N SER A 769 -2.84 20.21 17.95
CA SER A 769 -3.54 21.45 17.63
C SER A 769 -5.05 21.40 17.86
N THR A 770 -5.67 20.23 17.72
CA THR A 770 -7.12 20.06 17.86
C THR A 770 -7.56 20.22 19.31
N ASN A 771 -6.82 19.63 20.25
CA ASN A 771 -7.18 19.62 21.67
C ASN A 771 -6.37 20.62 22.51
N ASN A 772 -5.35 21.24 21.93
CA ASN A 772 -4.37 22.08 22.62
C ASN A 772 -3.72 21.36 23.82
N GLU A 773 -3.10 20.21 23.52
CA GLU A 773 -2.45 19.33 24.51
C GLU A 773 -1.09 18.89 23.99
N TYR A 774 -0.21 18.46 24.89
CA TYR A 774 1.06 17.84 24.52
C TYR A 774 1.02 16.34 24.81
N LEU A 775 1.75 15.57 24.01
CA LEU A 775 2.08 14.18 24.29
C LEU A 775 3.58 14.11 24.51
N VAL A 776 4.00 13.65 25.69
CA VAL A 776 5.41 13.43 26.03
C VAL A 776 5.63 11.94 26.20
N VAL A 777 6.59 11.39 25.48
CA VAL A 777 6.97 9.96 25.55
C VAL A 777 8.41 9.83 26.00
N TRP A 778 8.76 8.71 26.63
CA TRP A 778 10.14 8.40 27.03
C TRP A 778 10.35 6.89 27.12
N HIS A 779 11.61 6.47 27.18
CA HIS A 779 11.93 5.12 27.64
C HIS A 779 12.18 5.15 29.14
N GLY A 780 11.65 4.16 29.86
CA GLY A 780 11.83 4.12 31.29
C GLY A 780 11.76 2.73 31.87
N ASP A 781 12.31 2.61 33.06
CA ASP A 781 12.24 1.44 33.93
C ASP A 781 11.30 1.81 35.08
N ASP A 782 10.22 1.06 35.28
CA ASP A 782 9.16 1.40 36.25
C ASP A 782 8.91 0.29 37.28
N ASP A 783 8.34 0.67 38.42
CA ASP A 783 7.88 -0.25 39.47
C ASP A 783 6.39 -0.61 39.39
N SER A 784 5.68 -0.11 38.37
CA SER A 784 4.24 -0.29 38.25
C SER A 784 3.84 -1.70 37.81
N GLY A 785 2.90 -2.30 38.56
CA GLY A 785 2.30 -3.59 38.21
C GLY A 785 3.21 -4.80 38.50
N SER A 786 3.47 -5.61 37.46
CA SER A 786 4.33 -6.81 37.54
C SER A 786 5.68 -6.63 36.84
N LEU A 787 6.04 -5.39 36.50
CA LEU A 787 7.33 -5.01 35.96
C LEU A 787 8.44 -5.27 37.00
N VAL A 788 9.64 -5.61 36.53
CA VAL A 788 10.83 -5.78 37.37
C VAL A 788 11.94 -4.83 36.91
N ASP A 789 12.81 -4.44 37.84
CA ASP A 789 14.02 -3.65 37.58
C ASP A 789 14.81 -4.18 36.36
N ASN A 790 15.19 -3.28 35.45
CA ASN A 790 15.77 -3.45 34.13
C ASN A 790 14.82 -3.88 32.99
N GLU A 791 13.50 -3.87 33.21
CA GLU A 791 12.49 -4.03 32.15
C GLU A 791 12.14 -2.64 31.57
N ASN A 792 12.97 -2.16 30.63
CA ASN A 792 12.82 -0.84 30.02
C ASN A 792 11.72 -0.84 28.94
N GLU A 793 10.70 -0.02 29.12
CA GLU A 793 9.55 0.10 28.22
C GLU A 793 9.34 1.54 27.77
N ILE A 794 8.44 1.74 26.79
CA ILE A 794 8.02 3.06 26.33
C ILE A 794 6.80 3.51 27.12
N PHE A 795 6.93 4.68 27.73
CA PHE A 795 5.91 5.32 28.54
C PHE A 795 5.47 6.64 27.91
N VAL A 796 4.26 7.07 28.27
CA VAL A 796 3.69 8.31 27.80
C VAL A 796 2.93 9.05 28.90
N GLN A 797 3.02 10.39 28.86
CA GLN A 797 2.17 11.29 29.62
C GLN A 797 1.57 12.35 28.69
N ARG A 798 0.24 12.46 28.73
CA ARG A 798 -0.47 13.59 28.14
C ARG A 798 -0.40 14.79 29.07
N LEU A 799 -0.17 15.97 28.53
CA LEU A 799 -0.16 17.22 29.27
C LEU A 799 -1.20 18.18 28.69
N SER A 800 -1.85 18.94 29.56
CA SER A 800 -2.68 20.08 29.13
C SER A 800 -1.82 21.18 28.51
N ALA A 801 -2.45 22.14 27.84
CA ALA A 801 -1.77 23.34 27.35
C ALA A 801 -0.95 24.09 28.41
N THR A 802 -1.28 23.91 29.70
CA THR A 802 -0.58 24.56 30.81
C THR A 802 0.52 23.70 31.44
N GLY A 803 0.78 22.49 30.91
CA GLY A 803 1.76 21.54 31.44
C GLY A 803 1.23 20.62 32.55
N GLY A 804 -0.08 20.58 32.80
CA GLY A 804 -0.65 19.70 33.81
C GLY A 804 -0.91 18.29 33.27
N ALA A 805 -0.51 17.25 34.00
CA ALA A 805 -0.74 15.86 33.61
C ALA A 805 -2.24 15.54 33.42
N LEU A 806 -2.53 14.81 32.35
CA LEU A 806 -3.86 14.34 31.95
C LEU A 806 -3.86 12.82 31.80
N GLY A 807 -4.88 12.15 32.33
CA GLY A 807 -5.02 10.70 32.21
C GLY A 807 -4.27 9.92 33.29
N THR A 808 -3.90 8.69 32.98
CA THR A 808 -3.10 7.83 33.86
C THR A 808 -1.66 8.32 33.88
N ASN A 809 -1.07 8.34 35.08
CA ASN A 809 0.35 8.62 35.26
C ASN A 809 1.17 7.52 34.57
N ASP A 810 2.23 7.91 33.85
CA ASP A 810 3.22 7.02 33.24
C ASP A 810 2.60 5.81 32.55
N GLN A 811 1.84 6.07 31.48
CA GLN A 811 1.16 5.00 30.77
C GLN A 811 2.14 4.23 29.89
N ARG A 812 2.39 2.96 30.19
CA ARG A 812 3.10 2.04 29.29
C ARG A 812 2.31 1.85 27.99
N ILE A 813 3.01 1.93 26.84
CA ILE A 813 2.41 1.74 25.50
C ILE A 813 3.11 0.67 24.65
N SER A 814 4.26 0.15 25.08
CA SER A 814 4.93 -0.99 24.43
C SER A 814 4.57 -2.33 25.09
N ASP A 815 4.66 -3.42 24.34
CA ASP A 815 4.42 -4.81 24.76
C ASP A 815 5.60 -5.74 24.38
N MET A 816 6.82 -5.19 24.34
CA MET A 816 8.02 -5.92 23.96
C MET A 816 8.41 -6.94 25.04
N GLY A 817 8.19 -8.23 24.76
CA GLY A 817 8.51 -9.31 25.71
C GLY A 817 7.38 -9.64 26.70
N GLY A 818 7.55 -10.73 27.43
CA GLY A 818 6.61 -11.11 28.48
C GLY A 818 6.83 -10.28 29.74
N ILE A 819 5.77 -9.85 30.42
CA ILE A 819 5.89 -9.03 31.64
C ILE A 819 6.80 -9.71 32.67
N GLY A 820 7.82 -9.01 33.14
CA GLY A 820 8.83 -9.50 34.08
C GLY A 820 10.07 -10.15 33.43
N ASP A 821 10.26 -10.00 32.11
CA ASP A 821 11.42 -10.53 31.38
C ASP A 821 12.38 -9.41 30.95
N THR A 822 13.51 -9.29 31.65
CA THR A 822 14.52 -8.23 31.43
C THR A 822 15.40 -8.45 30.19
N ASN A 823 15.11 -9.45 29.33
CA ASN A 823 15.93 -9.77 28.16
C ASN A 823 15.42 -9.17 26.85
N PHE A 824 14.28 -8.48 26.86
CA PHE A 824 13.61 -7.96 25.67
C PHE A 824 13.39 -6.46 25.73
#